data_AF-A0A0Q6TZP7-F1
#
_entry.id   AF-A0A0Q6TZP7-F1
#
_cell.length_a   1.000
_cell.length_b   1.000
_cell.length_c   1.000
_cell.angle_alpha   90.00
_cell.angle_beta   90.00
_cell.angle_gamma   90.00
#
_symmetry.space_group_name_H-M   'P 1'
#
loop_
_entity.id
_entity.type
_entity.pdbx_description
1 polymer ?
#
loop_
_entity_poly.entity_id
_entity_poly.type
_entity_poly.pdbx_seq_one_letter_code
_entity_poly.pdbx_strand_id
1 'polypeptide(L)'
;MRLKALILATALGVSQQAAAGPLASVFSDHAVLQRDQPIRVWGQAAPNAAVAIDLSGAATAATADAQGRWSAVLPARSGGGPALTLTVQASGQSQVVSDLRMGDVWLCSGQSNMEYPLRRALAGDGEVASATDPDIRLLRTGKISKPTPQADLPAGVVWKVSTPQTSAEFSAACFFMGRELRKTTHVPIGLIDATWGGSVIQDWISREGLAALKTYDEGLAVLDDYARDPALGPPRWAAMLDRWAAAKLPNAKDWGRPDLDDRTWKTLPMEAFWEDATPDLVGFDGTVWLRTELTLTKAQAARGATLTLGPVDDMDTTFVNGREIGSTEGWDTPRDYRLAPGALKAGRNVIALRVVDTGGGGGAWGKAAQKGLKFDDGSFVPLSGTWRYKVAAPLADTALPPHAPWMGASGLSTLRNGMIAPLVPFGVKGFAWYQGEANVTEAPEYARLMPALIADWRQAFGGGDNAFLLVQLAAFGPQTSIPGKSDWAALRNVQRRTAAADPKVGMASAVDIGSPYDIHPADKLRVGQRLALLARKLAYGEAGLVASGPAPLSARGEGASVVVTLDQPLVVYGAARPAGFELCDAAVCRFVDGTVEGAAVRLAVPTGMTPTKIRYAWADSPVMNLFGTTGLPATPFELEIP
;
A
#
# COMPACT_ATOMS: atom_id res chain seq x y z
N MET A 1 61.92 -34.55 -31.11
CA MET A 1 60.52 -34.48 -30.65
C MET A 1 59.92 -33.17 -31.15
N ARG A 2 58.94 -33.23 -32.05
CA ARG A 2 58.21 -32.06 -32.56
C ARG A 2 56.93 -31.91 -31.73
N LEU A 3 56.83 -30.86 -30.90
CA LEU A 3 55.57 -30.51 -30.23
C LEU A 3 54.71 -29.68 -31.18
N LYS A 4 53.53 -30.21 -31.53
CA LYS A 4 52.45 -29.48 -32.21
C LYS A 4 51.67 -28.71 -31.15
N ALA A 5 51.59 -27.38 -31.27
CA ALA A 5 50.68 -26.56 -30.50
C ALA A 5 49.28 -26.61 -31.14
N LEU A 6 48.29 -27.06 -30.38
CA LEU A 6 46.88 -27.10 -30.77
C LEU A 6 46.23 -25.80 -30.29
N ILE A 7 45.85 -24.91 -31.21
CA ILE A 7 45.08 -23.69 -30.90
C ILE A 7 43.60 -24.10 -30.84
N LEU A 8 43.04 -24.11 -29.64
CA LEU A 8 41.61 -24.32 -29.41
C LEU A 8 40.90 -22.97 -29.54
N ALA A 9 40.20 -22.75 -30.66
CA ALA A 9 39.34 -21.58 -30.85
C ALA A 9 38.02 -21.81 -30.10
N THR A 10 37.87 -21.18 -28.93
CA THR A 10 36.60 -21.11 -28.21
C THR A 10 35.69 -20.11 -28.92
N ALA A 11 34.71 -20.62 -29.67
CA ALA A 11 33.60 -19.82 -30.17
C ALA A 11 32.74 -19.35 -29.00
N LEU A 12 32.90 -18.09 -28.60
CA LEU A 12 31.96 -17.39 -27.72
C LEU A 12 30.63 -17.23 -28.47
N GLY A 13 29.72 -18.17 -28.28
CA GLY A 13 28.33 -18.01 -28.69
C GLY A 13 27.69 -16.90 -27.87
N VAL A 14 27.67 -15.69 -28.41
CA VAL A 14 26.83 -14.61 -27.88
C VAL A 14 25.39 -15.08 -28.07
N SER A 15 24.76 -15.51 -26.97
CA SER A 15 23.33 -15.75 -26.96
C SER A 15 22.66 -14.40 -27.20
N GLN A 16 22.19 -14.17 -28.43
CA GLN A 16 21.29 -13.05 -28.72
C GLN A 16 20.01 -13.28 -27.92
N GLN A 17 19.95 -12.68 -26.74
CA GLN A 17 18.67 -12.42 -26.09
C GLN A 17 17.84 -11.65 -27.12
N ALA A 18 16.69 -12.23 -27.51
CA ALA A 18 15.75 -11.53 -28.38
C ALA A 18 15.46 -10.17 -27.74
N ALA A 19 15.92 -9.09 -28.37
CA ALA A 19 15.72 -7.75 -27.86
C ALA A 19 14.21 -7.53 -27.69
N ALA A 20 13.81 -6.97 -26.55
CA ALA A 20 12.43 -6.52 -26.34
C ALA A 20 12.01 -5.65 -27.53
N GLY A 21 10.76 -5.79 -27.98
CA GLY A 21 10.25 -5.03 -29.12
C GLY A 21 10.28 -3.52 -28.86
N PRO A 22 10.19 -2.69 -29.91
CA PRO A 22 10.38 -1.24 -29.78
C PRO A 22 9.29 -0.52 -28.98
N LEU A 23 8.18 -1.19 -28.64
CA LEU A 23 7.04 -0.60 -27.95
C LEU A 23 7.02 -0.97 -26.46
N ALA A 24 6.63 -0.01 -25.61
CA ALA A 24 6.49 -0.25 -24.18
C ALA A 24 5.50 -1.40 -23.87
N SER A 25 5.83 -2.20 -22.87
CA SER A 25 5.11 -3.44 -22.49
C SER A 25 3.63 -3.28 -22.12
N VAL A 26 3.16 -2.08 -21.75
CA VAL A 26 1.73 -1.82 -21.50
C VAL A 26 0.88 -1.97 -22.78
N PHE A 27 1.49 -1.82 -23.95
CA PHE A 27 0.84 -2.05 -25.23
C PHE A 27 1.01 -3.53 -25.63
N SER A 28 0.00 -4.32 -25.34
CA SER A 28 -0.11 -5.71 -25.78
C SER A 28 -1.41 -5.92 -26.54
N ASP A 29 -1.55 -7.10 -27.16
CA ASP A 29 -2.82 -7.50 -27.76
C ASP A 29 -3.96 -7.36 -26.74
N HIS A 30 -5.17 -7.09 -27.22
CA HIS A 30 -6.38 -6.91 -26.41
C HIS A 30 -6.44 -5.64 -25.56
N ALA A 31 -5.45 -4.74 -25.63
CA ALA A 31 -5.47 -3.52 -24.83
C ALA A 31 -6.61 -2.56 -25.22
N VAL A 32 -7.08 -1.80 -24.23
CA VAL A 32 -8.02 -0.69 -24.44
C VAL A 32 -7.23 0.61 -24.42
N LEU A 33 -7.35 1.40 -25.48
CA LEU A 33 -6.82 2.75 -25.57
C LEU A 33 -7.90 3.74 -25.15
N GLN A 34 -7.55 4.71 -24.32
CA GLN A 34 -8.51 5.71 -23.85
C GLN A 34 -9.01 6.58 -25.00
N ARG A 35 -10.33 6.58 -25.18
CA ARG A 35 -11.05 7.39 -26.18
C ARG A 35 -11.08 8.88 -25.84
N ASP A 36 -11.45 9.67 -26.85
CA ASP A 36 -11.77 11.11 -26.77
C ASP A 36 -10.62 11.98 -26.24
N GLN A 37 -9.39 11.48 -26.30
CA GLN A 37 -8.17 12.22 -26.00
C GLN A 37 -7.02 11.79 -26.93
N PRO A 38 -5.99 12.64 -27.13
CA PRO A 38 -4.80 12.25 -27.89
C PRO A 38 -4.15 10.98 -27.33
N ILE A 39 -3.78 10.05 -28.20
CA ILE A 39 -3.27 8.73 -27.82
C ILE A 39 -1.74 8.80 -27.79
N ARG A 40 -1.16 8.72 -26.59
CA ARG A 40 0.29 8.67 -26.41
C ARG A 40 0.79 7.24 -26.60
N VAL A 41 1.81 7.07 -27.42
CA VAL A 41 2.52 5.80 -27.62
C VAL A 41 4.02 6.04 -27.47
N TRP A 42 4.72 5.08 -26.89
CA TRP A 42 6.14 5.22 -26.57
C TRP A 42 6.83 3.86 -26.48
N GLY A 43 8.15 3.90 -26.42
CA GLY A 43 8.96 2.71 -26.19
C GLY A 43 10.45 3.02 -26.32
N GLN A 44 11.20 2.00 -26.75
CA GLN A 44 12.65 2.05 -26.89
C GLN A 44 13.06 1.68 -28.32
N ALA A 45 14.16 2.24 -28.81
CA ALA A 45 14.78 1.88 -30.08
C ALA A 45 16.29 2.15 -29.99
N ALA A 46 17.04 1.88 -31.05
CA ALA A 46 18.43 2.31 -31.08
C ALA A 46 18.52 3.85 -30.94
N PRO A 47 19.54 4.40 -30.26
CA PRO A 47 19.68 5.85 -30.11
C PRO A 47 19.64 6.60 -31.44
N ASN A 48 18.90 7.70 -31.49
CA ASN A 48 18.67 8.52 -32.69
C ASN A 48 17.99 7.81 -33.87
N ALA A 49 17.42 6.61 -33.67
CA ALA A 49 16.72 5.90 -34.73
C ALA A 49 15.39 6.58 -35.09
N ALA A 50 15.06 6.56 -36.39
CA ALA A 50 13.72 6.89 -36.84
C ALA A 50 12.74 5.76 -36.46
N VAL A 51 11.56 6.16 -35.99
CA VAL A 51 10.48 5.27 -35.58
C VAL A 51 9.24 5.63 -36.38
N ALA A 52 8.69 4.65 -37.11
CA ALA A 52 7.41 4.79 -37.80
C ALA A 52 6.32 4.10 -36.97
N ILE A 53 5.18 4.78 -36.80
CA ILE A 53 4.05 4.33 -36.00
C ILE A 53 2.80 4.42 -36.86
N ASP A 54 2.00 3.36 -36.92
CA ASP A 54 0.67 3.36 -37.54
C ASP A 54 -0.35 2.70 -36.62
N LEU A 55 -1.45 3.40 -36.33
CA LEU A 55 -2.61 2.83 -35.66
C LEU A 55 -3.75 2.72 -36.67
N SER A 56 -3.88 1.58 -37.35
CA SER A 56 -4.91 1.33 -38.37
C SER A 56 -5.11 2.51 -39.33
N GLY A 57 -4.04 2.96 -39.98
CA GLY A 57 -4.04 4.03 -40.99
C GLY A 57 -3.81 5.44 -40.46
N ALA A 58 -3.78 5.66 -39.15
CA ALA A 58 -3.26 6.92 -38.59
C ALA A 58 -1.75 6.77 -38.35
N ALA A 59 -0.98 7.21 -39.34
CA ALA A 59 0.47 7.15 -39.31
C ALA A 59 1.09 8.41 -38.68
N THR A 60 2.16 8.23 -37.91
CA THR A 60 3.05 9.28 -37.42
C THR A 60 4.48 8.76 -37.35
N ALA A 61 5.45 9.66 -37.17
CA ALA A 61 6.85 9.30 -36.96
C ALA A 61 7.39 9.96 -35.70
N ALA A 62 8.43 9.34 -35.13
CA ALA A 62 9.22 9.89 -34.04
C ALA A 62 10.70 9.59 -34.26
N THR A 63 11.55 10.18 -33.44
CA THR A 63 12.97 9.86 -33.37
C THR A 63 13.32 9.53 -31.93
N ALA A 64 14.01 8.41 -31.72
CA ALA A 64 14.50 8.04 -30.42
C ALA A 64 15.58 9.01 -29.94
N ASP A 65 15.58 9.33 -28.64
CA ASP A 65 16.58 10.18 -28.03
C ASP A 65 17.95 9.47 -27.92
N ALA A 66 18.93 10.16 -27.34
CA ALA A 66 20.28 9.60 -27.15
C ALA A 66 20.31 8.40 -26.19
N GLN A 67 19.25 8.18 -25.42
CA GLN A 67 19.06 7.04 -24.52
C GLN A 67 18.18 5.94 -25.17
N GLY A 68 17.73 6.13 -26.42
CA GLY A 68 16.88 5.18 -27.13
C GLY A 68 15.38 5.36 -26.91
N ARG A 69 14.95 6.29 -26.05
CA ARG A 69 13.53 6.48 -25.74
C ARG A 69 12.85 7.27 -26.84
N TRP A 70 11.65 6.87 -27.23
CA TRP A 70 10.84 7.61 -28.19
C TRP A 70 9.39 7.72 -27.70
N SER A 71 8.70 8.76 -28.14
CA SER A 71 7.25 8.88 -27.96
C SER A 71 6.62 9.61 -29.13
N ALA A 72 5.35 9.32 -29.39
CA ALA A 72 4.53 9.98 -30.38
C ALA A 72 3.09 10.17 -29.85
N VAL A 73 2.38 11.12 -30.45
CA VAL A 73 0.97 11.39 -30.14
C VAL A 73 0.15 11.17 -31.39
N LEU A 74 -0.77 10.23 -31.32
CA LEU A 74 -1.75 9.95 -32.37
C LEU A 74 -3.05 10.74 -32.10
N PRO A 75 -3.82 11.07 -33.15
CA PRO A 75 -5.10 11.77 -33.00
C PRO A 75 -6.08 11.04 -32.07
N ALA A 76 -6.91 11.81 -31.38
CA ALA A 76 -8.01 11.29 -30.58
C ALA A 76 -8.99 10.48 -31.44
N ARG A 77 -9.60 9.44 -30.85
CA ARG A 77 -10.63 8.62 -31.48
C ARG A 77 -11.81 8.42 -30.54
N SER A 78 -13.01 8.36 -31.10
CA SER A 78 -14.22 7.99 -30.37
C SER A 78 -14.17 6.54 -29.89
N GLY A 79 -14.92 6.22 -28.84
CA GLY A 79 -15.05 4.86 -28.32
C GLY A 79 -15.84 3.92 -29.23
N GLY A 80 -15.60 2.61 -29.07
CA GLY A 80 -16.23 1.57 -29.88
C GLY A 80 -15.51 1.34 -31.21
N GLY A 81 -16.27 1.00 -32.26
CA GLY A 81 -15.72 0.68 -33.58
C GLY A 81 -15.05 -0.69 -33.67
N PRO A 82 -14.47 -1.02 -34.85
CA PRO A 82 -13.75 -2.27 -35.05
C PRO A 82 -12.46 -2.31 -34.23
N ALA A 83 -11.95 -3.52 -34.01
CA ALA A 83 -10.61 -3.73 -33.48
C ALA A 83 -9.55 -3.01 -34.33
N LEU A 84 -8.56 -2.43 -33.64
CA LEU A 84 -7.45 -1.70 -34.24
C LEU A 84 -6.16 -2.53 -34.15
N THR A 85 -5.20 -2.14 -34.98
CA THR A 85 -3.85 -2.70 -35.02
C THR A 85 -2.85 -1.56 -34.93
N LEU A 86 -1.93 -1.63 -33.97
CA LEU A 86 -0.79 -0.73 -33.83
C LEU A 86 0.46 -1.41 -34.38
N THR A 87 1.08 -0.79 -35.37
CA THR A 87 2.36 -1.23 -35.94
C THR A 87 3.44 -0.20 -35.62
N VAL A 88 4.55 -0.66 -35.06
CA VAL A 88 5.75 0.17 -34.81
C VAL A 88 6.96 -0.45 -35.50
N GLN A 89 7.66 0.37 -36.27
CA GLN A 89 8.88 0.00 -36.97
C GLN A 89 10.03 0.90 -36.54
N ALA A 90 11.12 0.30 -36.07
CA ALA A 90 12.32 1.02 -35.66
C ALA A 90 13.55 0.13 -35.84
N SER A 91 14.65 0.69 -36.35
CA SER A 91 15.95 -0.01 -36.43
C SER A 91 15.89 -1.39 -37.12
N GLY A 92 15.03 -1.55 -38.14
CA GLY A 92 14.83 -2.83 -38.84
C GLY A 92 13.96 -3.86 -38.11
N GLN A 93 13.47 -3.54 -36.91
CA GLN A 93 12.47 -4.32 -36.18
C GLN A 93 11.07 -3.80 -36.50
N SER A 94 10.09 -4.71 -36.49
CA SER A 94 8.66 -4.40 -36.62
C SER A 94 7.91 -5.14 -35.52
N GLN A 95 7.13 -4.41 -34.72
CA GLN A 95 6.22 -4.95 -33.72
C GLN A 95 4.79 -4.58 -34.08
N VAL A 96 3.91 -5.58 -34.00
CA VAL A 96 2.48 -5.44 -34.29
C VAL A 96 1.70 -5.84 -33.04
N VAL A 97 0.77 -4.99 -32.64
CA VAL A 97 -0.16 -5.21 -31.54
C VAL A 97 -1.58 -5.16 -32.11
N SER A 98 -2.37 -6.20 -31.86
CA SER A 98 -3.67 -6.45 -32.49
C SER A 98 -4.80 -6.51 -31.47
N ASP A 99 -6.05 -6.49 -31.97
CA ASP A 99 -7.26 -6.47 -31.13
C ASP A 99 -7.29 -5.33 -30.11
N LEU A 100 -6.77 -4.16 -30.50
CA LEU A 100 -6.85 -2.95 -29.70
C LEU A 100 -8.27 -2.38 -29.79
N ARG A 101 -8.82 -1.93 -28.66
CA ARG A 101 -10.17 -1.33 -28.61
C ARG A 101 -10.10 0.12 -28.15
N MET A 102 -10.91 1.00 -28.74
CA MET A 102 -11.09 2.36 -28.23
C MET A 102 -12.19 2.34 -27.16
N GLY A 103 -11.88 2.77 -25.95
CA GLY A 103 -12.78 2.64 -24.80
C GLY A 103 -12.40 3.54 -23.62
N ASP A 104 -12.96 3.24 -22.45
CA ASP A 104 -12.61 3.94 -21.21
C ASP A 104 -11.68 3.07 -20.35
N VAL A 105 -10.56 3.64 -19.91
CA VAL A 105 -9.52 2.94 -19.13
C VAL A 105 -9.53 3.44 -17.69
N TRP A 106 -9.62 2.54 -16.74
CA TRP A 106 -9.58 2.84 -15.30
C TRP A 106 -8.40 2.14 -14.65
N LEU A 107 -7.62 2.90 -13.87
CA LEU A 107 -6.55 2.37 -13.03
C LEU A 107 -7.07 2.18 -11.60
N CYS A 108 -7.16 0.93 -11.17
CA CYS A 108 -7.57 0.52 -9.84
C CYS A 108 -6.35 0.11 -9.02
N SER A 109 -6.21 0.69 -7.83
CA SER A 109 -5.04 0.49 -6.99
C SER A 109 -5.36 0.63 -5.50
N GLY A 110 -4.37 0.33 -4.67
CA GLY A 110 -4.45 0.31 -3.23
C GLY A 110 -3.99 -1.04 -2.68
N GLN A 111 -4.50 -1.39 -1.51
CA GLN A 111 -4.07 -2.57 -0.77
C GLN A 111 -5.07 -3.73 -0.88
N SER A 112 -5.12 -4.60 0.14
CA SER A 112 -5.78 -5.90 0.14
C SER A 112 -7.26 -5.83 -0.18
N ASN A 113 -7.94 -4.74 0.19
CA ASN A 113 -9.35 -4.54 -0.13
C ASN A 113 -9.58 -4.20 -1.62
N MET A 114 -8.67 -3.48 -2.29
CA MET A 114 -8.71 -3.38 -3.76
C MET A 114 -8.27 -4.69 -4.41
N GLU A 115 -7.23 -5.35 -3.89
CA GLU A 115 -6.69 -6.62 -4.42
C GLU A 115 -7.71 -7.78 -4.36
N TYR A 116 -8.67 -7.70 -3.45
CA TYR A 116 -9.60 -8.79 -3.12
C TYR A 116 -10.18 -9.46 -4.38
N PRO A 117 -9.90 -10.75 -4.62
CA PRO A 117 -10.15 -11.37 -5.91
C PRO A 117 -11.64 -11.67 -6.11
N LEU A 118 -12.11 -11.58 -7.36
CA LEU A 118 -13.51 -11.79 -7.74
C LEU A 118 -14.07 -13.12 -7.22
N ARG A 119 -13.30 -14.20 -7.31
CA ARG A 119 -13.72 -15.53 -6.81
C ARG A 119 -14.05 -15.57 -5.31
N ARG A 120 -13.49 -14.64 -4.52
CA ARG A 120 -13.71 -14.57 -3.05
C ARG A 120 -14.85 -13.62 -2.68
N ALA A 121 -15.37 -12.83 -3.62
CA ALA A 121 -16.49 -11.95 -3.36
C ALA A 121 -17.76 -12.74 -2.99
N LEU A 122 -18.76 -12.06 -2.44
CA LEU A 122 -20.09 -12.67 -2.27
C LEU A 122 -20.59 -13.22 -3.60
N ALA A 123 -21.08 -14.46 -3.58
CA ALA A 123 -21.47 -15.22 -4.78
C ALA A 123 -20.35 -15.36 -5.84
N GLY A 124 -19.07 -15.33 -5.41
CA GLY A 124 -17.89 -15.29 -6.28
C GLY A 124 -17.86 -16.34 -7.39
N ASP A 125 -18.25 -17.58 -7.12
CA ASP A 125 -18.32 -18.63 -8.15
C ASP A 125 -19.26 -18.26 -9.32
N GLY A 126 -20.45 -17.72 -8.99
CA GLY A 126 -21.41 -17.26 -9.98
C GLY A 126 -20.93 -16.02 -10.73
N GLU A 127 -20.33 -15.08 -10.01
CA GLU A 127 -19.78 -13.86 -10.59
C GLU A 127 -18.66 -14.18 -11.59
N VAL A 128 -17.75 -15.10 -11.23
CA VAL A 128 -16.69 -15.61 -12.11
C VAL A 128 -17.26 -16.35 -13.32
N ALA A 129 -18.23 -17.24 -13.12
CA ALA A 129 -18.85 -17.98 -14.22
C ALA A 129 -19.51 -17.04 -15.25
N SER A 130 -20.03 -15.90 -14.80
CA SER A 130 -20.68 -14.89 -15.65
C SER A 130 -19.72 -13.89 -16.32
N ALA A 131 -18.43 -13.91 -15.98
CA ALA A 131 -17.45 -12.92 -16.42
C ALA A 131 -16.96 -13.14 -17.87
N THR A 132 -17.87 -13.12 -18.84
CA THR A 132 -17.61 -13.51 -20.25
C THR A 132 -17.70 -12.35 -21.26
N ASP A 133 -17.66 -11.08 -20.81
CA ASP A 133 -17.84 -9.92 -21.69
C ASP A 133 -16.53 -9.57 -22.44
N PRO A 134 -16.46 -9.74 -23.77
CA PRO A 134 -15.25 -9.47 -24.52
C PRO A 134 -14.92 -7.99 -24.67
N ASP A 135 -15.80 -7.07 -24.26
CA ASP A 135 -15.53 -5.64 -24.23
C ASP A 135 -15.01 -5.17 -22.85
N ILE A 136 -14.88 -6.07 -21.87
CA ILE A 136 -14.13 -5.84 -20.63
C ILE A 136 -12.73 -6.44 -20.79
N ARG A 137 -11.69 -5.60 -20.69
CA ARG A 137 -10.28 -6.00 -20.84
C ARG A 137 -9.52 -5.73 -19.56
N LEU A 138 -8.72 -6.71 -19.15
CA LEU A 138 -8.10 -6.77 -17.83
C LEU A 138 -6.57 -6.77 -17.96
N LEU A 139 -5.90 -5.86 -17.26
CA LEU A 139 -4.45 -5.85 -17.11
C LEU A 139 -4.12 -5.95 -15.62
N ARG A 140 -3.30 -6.92 -15.22
CA ARG A 140 -2.77 -7.01 -13.85
C ARG A 140 -1.28 -6.72 -13.91
N THR A 141 -0.82 -5.67 -13.23
CA THR A 141 0.58 -5.21 -13.35
C THR A 141 1.59 -6.20 -12.75
N GLY A 142 1.12 -7.11 -11.90
CA GLY A 142 1.97 -7.95 -11.07
C GLY A 142 2.53 -7.17 -9.87
N LYS A 143 3.04 -7.92 -8.88
CA LYS A 143 3.60 -7.37 -7.65
C LYS A 143 5.10 -7.18 -7.81
N ILE A 144 5.52 -5.94 -8.03
CA ILE A 144 6.92 -5.58 -8.19
C ILE A 144 7.24 -4.30 -7.41
N SER A 145 8.21 -4.39 -6.51
CA SER A 145 8.75 -3.26 -5.75
C SER A 145 10.17 -3.00 -6.26
N LYS A 146 10.47 -1.72 -6.56
CA LYS A 146 11.78 -1.30 -7.07
C LYS A 146 12.21 0.03 -6.47
N PRO A 147 13.48 0.21 -6.12
CA PRO A 147 13.96 1.47 -5.56
C PRO A 147 14.07 2.58 -6.62
N THR A 148 13.96 2.25 -7.91
CA THR A 148 13.94 3.21 -9.02
C THR A 148 12.76 2.97 -9.96
N PRO A 149 12.21 4.03 -10.60
CA PRO A 149 11.14 3.90 -11.58
C PRO A 149 11.50 2.92 -12.70
N GLN A 150 10.59 2.00 -13.01
CA GLN A 150 10.73 1.06 -14.12
C GLN A 150 10.05 1.61 -15.37
N ALA A 151 10.64 1.34 -16.54
CA ALA A 151 10.08 1.72 -17.83
C ALA A 151 9.02 0.71 -18.33
N ASP A 152 9.11 -0.53 -17.88
CA ASP A 152 8.33 -1.65 -18.39
C ASP A 152 7.72 -2.49 -17.27
N LEU A 153 6.55 -3.07 -17.56
CA LEU A 153 5.88 -4.06 -16.75
C LEU A 153 6.69 -5.37 -16.73
N PRO A 154 6.53 -6.20 -15.69
CA PRO A 154 7.15 -7.52 -15.63
C PRO A 154 6.86 -8.36 -16.89
N ALA A 155 7.83 -9.17 -17.31
CA ALA A 155 7.68 -10.04 -18.46
C ALA A 155 6.45 -10.95 -18.33
N GLY A 156 5.65 -11.05 -19.40
CA GLY A 156 4.43 -11.86 -19.44
C GLY A 156 3.17 -11.16 -18.91
N VAL A 157 3.29 -9.94 -18.38
CA VAL A 157 2.13 -9.08 -18.11
C VAL A 157 1.56 -8.58 -19.43
N VAL A 158 0.31 -8.92 -19.70
CA VAL A 158 -0.43 -8.56 -20.92
C VAL A 158 -1.89 -8.31 -20.60
N TRP A 159 -2.56 -7.52 -21.43
CA TRP A 159 -4.01 -7.37 -21.42
C TRP A 159 -4.69 -8.68 -21.80
N LYS A 160 -5.81 -8.97 -21.14
CA LYS A 160 -6.60 -10.17 -21.34
C LYS A 160 -8.08 -9.82 -21.50
N VAL A 161 -8.79 -10.60 -22.30
CA VAL A 161 -10.25 -10.54 -22.39
C VAL A 161 -10.84 -11.05 -21.08
N SER A 162 -11.94 -10.45 -20.60
CA SER A 162 -12.71 -11.00 -19.48
C SER A 162 -13.28 -12.37 -19.84
N THR A 163 -12.80 -13.39 -19.13
CA THR A 163 -13.34 -14.75 -19.12
C THR A 163 -13.41 -15.22 -17.66
N PRO A 164 -14.09 -16.34 -17.34
CA PRO A 164 -14.05 -16.90 -16.00
C PRO A 164 -12.62 -17.14 -15.51
N GLN A 165 -11.72 -17.59 -16.38
CA GLN A 165 -10.32 -17.88 -16.01
C GLN A 165 -9.52 -16.61 -15.74
N THR A 166 -9.69 -15.55 -16.54
CA THR A 166 -8.89 -14.32 -16.42
C THR A 166 -9.42 -13.39 -15.32
N SER A 167 -10.72 -13.46 -15.01
CA SER A 167 -11.38 -12.58 -14.05
C SER A 167 -11.33 -13.10 -12.61
N ALA A 168 -11.15 -14.41 -12.40
CA ALA A 168 -11.21 -15.03 -11.07
C ALA A 168 -10.27 -14.39 -10.03
N GLU A 169 -9.05 -14.07 -10.44
CA GLU A 169 -8.02 -13.44 -9.60
C GLU A 169 -7.94 -11.92 -9.76
N PHE A 170 -8.82 -11.31 -10.56
CA PHE A 170 -8.82 -9.88 -10.76
C PHE A 170 -9.50 -9.17 -9.58
N SER A 171 -9.10 -7.94 -9.29
CA SER A 171 -9.75 -7.08 -8.29
C SER A 171 -11.28 -7.06 -8.46
N ALA A 172 -12.01 -7.56 -7.46
CA ALA A 172 -13.46 -7.66 -7.48
C ALA A 172 -14.11 -6.27 -7.56
N ALA A 173 -13.65 -5.32 -6.74
CA ALA A 173 -14.19 -3.96 -6.73
C ALA A 173 -14.01 -3.27 -8.10
N CYS A 174 -12.82 -3.41 -8.69
CA CYS A 174 -12.52 -2.86 -10.01
C CYS A 174 -13.36 -3.53 -11.10
N PHE A 175 -13.45 -4.86 -11.09
CA PHE A 175 -14.25 -5.63 -12.05
C PHE A 175 -15.72 -5.21 -12.01
N PHE A 176 -16.32 -5.15 -10.82
CA PHE A 176 -17.72 -4.74 -10.68
C PHE A 176 -17.95 -3.30 -11.11
N MET A 177 -17.04 -2.37 -10.78
CA MET A 177 -17.10 -0.99 -11.29
C MET A 177 -17.13 -0.96 -12.82
N GLY A 178 -16.18 -1.64 -13.48
CA GLY A 178 -16.11 -1.70 -14.94
C GLY A 178 -17.35 -2.33 -15.57
N ARG A 179 -17.87 -3.40 -14.97
CA ARG A 179 -19.11 -4.06 -15.41
C ARG A 179 -20.32 -3.13 -15.32
N GLU A 180 -20.47 -2.37 -14.24
CA GLU A 180 -21.58 -1.41 -14.11
C GLU A 180 -21.43 -0.24 -15.08
N LEU A 181 -20.20 0.24 -15.33
CA LEU A 181 -19.95 1.26 -16.35
C LEU A 181 -20.27 0.75 -17.76
N ARG A 182 -19.91 -0.50 -18.08
CA ARG A 182 -20.18 -1.12 -19.39
C ARG A 182 -21.68 -1.13 -19.74
N LYS A 183 -22.56 -1.25 -18.75
CA LYS A 183 -24.03 -1.20 -18.92
C LYS A 183 -24.55 0.17 -19.36
N THR A 184 -23.83 1.24 -19.09
CA THR A 184 -24.29 2.62 -19.30
C THR A 184 -23.54 3.34 -20.42
N THR A 185 -22.23 3.11 -20.55
CA THR A 185 -21.39 3.81 -21.53
C THR A 185 -21.45 3.17 -22.92
N HIS A 186 -21.79 1.88 -22.97
CA HIS A 186 -21.84 1.07 -24.18
C HIS A 186 -20.53 0.95 -24.98
N VAL A 187 -19.39 1.32 -24.40
CA VAL A 187 -18.04 1.21 -25.01
C VAL A 187 -17.18 0.15 -24.29
N PRO A 188 -16.10 -0.34 -24.93
CA PRO A 188 -15.11 -1.16 -24.25
C PRO A 188 -14.56 -0.52 -22.97
N ILE A 189 -14.34 -1.33 -21.93
CA ILE A 189 -13.80 -0.90 -20.64
C ILE A 189 -12.48 -1.62 -20.40
N GLY A 190 -11.39 -0.86 -20.26
CA GLY A 190 -10.09 -1.35 -19.81
C GLY A 190 -9.94 -1.15 -18.32
N LEU A 191 -9.61 -2.22 -17.59
CA LEU A 191 -9.37 -2.20 -16.16
C LEU A 191 -7.93 -2.60 -15.87
N ILE A 192 -7.19 -1.74 -15.18
CA ILE A 192 -5.84 -2.00 -14.72
C ILE A 192 -5.87 -2.26 -13.21
N ASP A 193 -5.42 -3.43 -12.80
CA ASP A 193 -5.25 -3.85 -11.40
C ASP A 193 -3.78 -3.73 -11.02
N ALA A 194 -3.47 -2.67 -10.27
CA ALA A 194 -2.16 -2.39 -9.69
C ALA A 194 -2.29 -2.36 -8.17
N THR A 195 -2.39 -3.53 -7.54
CA THR A 195 -2.71 -3.66 -6.11
C THR A 195 -1.71 -4.52 -5.35
N TRP A 196 -1.51 -4.20 -4.06
CA TRP A 196 -0.68 -5.01 -3.17
C TRP A 196 -1.13 -4.89 -1.70
N GLY A 197 -1.62 -5.99 -1.13
CA GLY A 197 -2.03 -6.09 0.28
C GLY A 197 -0.99 -5.65 1.30
N GLY A 198 -1.45 -4.99 2.36
CA GLY A 198 -0.58 -4.46 3.43
C GLY A 198 0.19 -3.20 3.07
N SER A 199 -0.01 -2.63 1.88
CA SER A 199 0.76 -1.45 1.45
C SER A 199 0.31 -0.13 2.10
N VAL A 200 1.28 0.65 2.55
CA VAL A 200 1.11 2.03 3.00
C VAL A 200 1.05 3.01 1.82
N ILE A 201 0.35 4.13 1.95
CA ILE A 201 0.16 5.10 0.86
C ILE A 201 1.48 5.72 0.36
N GLN A 202 2.48 5.86 1.23
CA GLN A 202 3.81 6.40 0.93
C GLN A 202 4.48 5.65 -0.23
N ASP A 203 4.27 4.33 -0.29
CA ASP A 203 4.89 3.46 -1.29
C ASP A 203 4.33 3.68 -2.71
N TRP A 204 3.14 4.32 -2.80
CA TRP A 204 2.41 4.60 -4.04
C TRP A 204 2.58 6.04 -4.56
N ILE A 205 3.30 6.88 -3.83
CA ILE A 205 3.61 8.27 -4.22
C ILE A 205 5.03 8.34 -4.79
N SER A 206 5.24 9.14 -5.83
CA SER A 206 6.57 9.30 -6.42
C SER A 206 7.57 9.89 -5.44
N ARG A 207 8.86 9.74 -5.76
CA ARG A 207 9.95 10.36 -5.01
C ARG A 207 9.74 11.87 -4.90
N GLU A 208 9.36 12.52 -6.01
CA GLU A 208 9.09 13.95 -6.08
C GLU A 208 7.87 14.35 -5.24
N GLY A 209 6.79 13.55 -5.30
CA GLY A 209 5.58 13.77 -4.52
C GLY A 209 5.82 13.68 -3.01
N LEU A 210 6.61 12.69 -2.55
CA LEU A 210 7.00 12.59 -1.15
C LEU A 210 7.97 13.70 -0.72
N ALA A 211 8.94 14.07 -1.56
CA ALA A 211 9.89 15.15 -1.27
C ALA A 211 9.20 16.54 -1.18
N ALA A 212 8.05 16.72 -1.83
CA ALA A 212 7.24 17.93 -1.68
C ALA A 212 6.66 18.07 -0.26
N LEU A 213 6.45 16.95 0.45
CA LEU A 213 5.94 16.93 1.83
C LEU A 213 7.01 17.23 2.89
N LYS A 214 8.31 17.28 2.53
CA LYS A 214 9.44 17.60 3.44
C LYS A 214 9.64 16.67 4.64
N THR A 215 8.83 15.63 4.76
CA THR A 215 8.84 14.70 5.90
C THR A 215 9.71 13.48 5.60
N TYR A 216 9.88 13.14 4.32
CA TYR A 216 10.50 11.89 3.86
C TYR A 216 11.92 12.07 3.30
N ASP A 217 12.49 13.28 3.33
CA ASP A 217 13.74 13.62 2.64
C ASP A 217 14.90 12.69 3.03
N GLU A 218 15.03 12.35 4.32
CA GLU A 218 16.05 11.42 4.79
C GLU A 218 15.83 9.99 4.26
N GLY A 219 14.61 9.45 4.39
CA GLY A 219 14.29 8.11 3.90
C GLY A 219 14.45 7.99 2.38
N LEU A 220 14.09 9.03 1.64
CA LEU A 220 14.29 9.11 0.19
C LEU A 220 15.78 9.15 -0.17
N ALA A 221 16.62 9.87 0.58
CA ALA A 221 18.06 9.86 0.36
C ALA A 221 18.65 8.46 0.60
N VAL A 222 18.21 7.76 1.65
CA VAL A 222 18.61 6.37 1.93
C VAL A 222 18.15 5.42 0.81
N LEU A 223 16.94 5.61 0.27
CA LEU A 223 16.47 4.85 -0.88
C LEU A 223 17.32 5.10 -2.13
N ASP A 224 17.70 6.36 -2.40
CA ASP A 224 18.58 6.72 -3.52
C ASP A 224 19.97 6.06 -3.38
N ASP A 225 20.51 6.00 -2.16
CA ASP A 225 21.77 5.28 -1.90
C ASP A 225 21.63 3.80 -2.17
N TYR A 226 20.55 3.18 -1.67
CA TYR A 226 20.27 1.77 -1.90
C TYR A 226 20.08 1.45 -3.39
N ALA A 227 19.41 2.34 -4.14
CA ALA A 227 19.28 2.24 -5.59
C ALA A 227 20.63 2.28 -6.32
N ARG A 228 21.60 3.08 -5.84
CA ARG A 228 22.95 3.15 -6.42
C ARG A 228 23.79 1.93 -6.08
N ASP A 229 23.77 1.54 -4.81
CA ASP A 229 24.49 0.38 -4.29
C ASP A 229 23.73 -0.15 -3.06
N PRO A 230 23.14 -1.36 -3.15
CA PRO A 230 22.40 -1.97 -2.04
C PRO A 230 23.19 -2.10 -0.74
N ALA A 231 24.53 -2.08 -0.78
CA ALA A 231 25.37 -2.11 0.42
C ALA A 231 25.35 -0.79 1.22
N LEU A 232 24.96 0.32 0.60
CA LEU A 232 24.92 1.65 1.26
C LEU A 232 23.65 1.87 2.09
N GLY A 233 22.54 1.21 1.74
CA GLY A 233 21.24 1.40 2.40
C GLY A 233 21.21 0.92 3.86
N PRO A 234 21.51 -0.36 4.15
CA PRO A 234 21.43 -0.93 5.51
C PRO A 234 22.13 -0.12 6.59
N PRO A 235 23.41 0.32 6.45
CA PRO A 235 24.05 1.10 7.51
C PRO A 235 23.43 2.50 7.70
N ARG A 236 22.86 3.11 6.64
CA ARG A 236 22.19 4.42 6.76
C ARG A 236 20.82 4.30 7.41
N TRP A 237 20.05 3.27 7.04
CA TRP A 237 18.79 2.97 7.68
C TRP A 237 18.97 2.59 9.15
N ALA A 238 19.99 1.78 9.49
CA ALA A 238 20.33 1.48 10.88
C ALA A 238 20.57 2.75 11.71
N ALA A 239 21.26 3.75 11.14
CA ALA A 239 21.44 5.04 11.79
C ALA A 239 20.12 5.83 11.98
N MET A 240 19.14 5.69 11.09
CA MET A 240 17.79 6.25 11.28
C MET A 240 17.07 5.57 12.44
N LEU A 241 17.09 4.23 12.46
CA LEU A 241 16.48 3.44 13.51
C LEU A 241 17.09 3.73 14.89
N ASP A 242 18.40 3.95 14.94
CA ASP A 242 19.10 4.36 16.16
C ASP A 242 18.72 5.75 16.67
N ARG A 243 18.57 6.74 15.78
CA ARG A 243 18.09 8.06 16.19
C ARG A 243 16.65 8.01 16.70
N TRP A 244 15.79 7.23 16.04
CA TRP A 244 14.44 6.97 16.53
C TRP A 244 14.48 6.32 17.92
N ALA A 245 15.26 5.25 18.09
CA ALA A 245 15.35 4.55 19.37
C ALA A 245 15.93 5.44 20.48
N ALA A 246 16.92 6.28 20.19
CA ALA A 246 17.47 7.23 21.15
C ALA A 246 16.43 8.27 21.61
N ALA A 247 15.55 8.71 20.70
CA ALA A 247 14.50 9.67 21.01
C ALA A 247 13.31 9.02 21.75
N LYS A 248 12.97 7.77 21.41
CA LYS A 248 11.73 7.11 21.86
C LYS A 248 11.92 6.12 23.00
N LEU A 249 13.13 5.60 23.18
CA LEU A 249 13.46 4.56 24.16
C LEU A 249 14.63 4.97 25.07
N PRO A 250 14.62 6.17 25.69
CA PRO A 250 15.74 6.66 26.50
C PRO A 250 16.05 5.77 27.70
N ASN A 251 15.06 5.04 28.22
CA ASN A 251 15.19 4.06 29.31
C ASN A 251 16.03 2.84 28.93
N ALA A 252 16.14 2.51 27.64
CA ALA A 252 16.79 1.32 27.14
C ALA A 252 18.16 1.57 26.48
N LYS A 253 18.66 2.82 26.49
CA LYS A 253 19.90 3.23 25.80
C LYS A 253 21.14 2.40 26.14
N ASP A 254 21.22 1.88 27.36
CA ASP A 254 22.38 1.15 27.90
C ASP A 254 22.22 -0.37 27.81
N TRP A 255 21.09 -0.87 27.28
CA TRP A 255 20.74 -2.30 27.36
C TRP A 255 21.54 -3.18 26.39
N GLY A 256 22.29 -2.61 25.45
CA GLY A 256 23.24 -3.32 24.59
C GLY A 256 24.62 -3.55 25.25
N ARG A 257 24.91 -2.93 26.39
CA ARG A 257 26.24 -2.99 27.01
C ARG A 257 26.62 -4.40 27.48
N PRO A 258 27.91 -4.79 27.38
CA PRO A 258 28.37 -6.12 27.77
C PRO A 258 28.44 -6.33 29.30
N ASP A 259 28.50 -5.24 30.07
CA ASP A 259 28.61 -5.22 31.53
C ASP A 259 27.28 -4.97 32.25
N LEU A 260 26.18 -4.83 31.51
CA LEU A 260 24.83 -4.71 32.07
C LEU A 260 24.49 -5.94 32.91
N ASP A 261 24.02 -5.72 34.14
CA ASP A 261 23.42 -6.77 34.97
C ASP A 261 21.98 -7.02 34.53
N ASP A 262 21.78 -8.14 33.82
CA ASP A 262 20.48 -8.59 33.33
C ASP A 262 19.91 -9.76 34.14
N ARG A 263 20.49 -10.11 35.30
CA ARG A 263 20.04 -11.29 36.08
C ARG A 263 18.58 -11.23 36.55
N THR A 264 18.02 -10.02 36.64
CA THR A 264 16.62 -9.78 37.00
C THR A 264 15.66 -9.76 35.82
N TRP A 265 16.18 -9.89 34.59
CA TRP A 265 15.37 -9.95 33.38
C TRP A 265 14.64 -11.28 33.30
N LYS A 266 13.44 -11.25 32.72
CA LYS A 266 12.66 -12.45 32.46
C LYS A 266 13.31 -13.27 31.34
N THR A 267 12.86 -14.49 31.12
CA THR A 267 13.45 -15.40 30.13
C THR A 267 12.46 -15.78 29.03
N LEU A 268 12.96 -15.95 27.81
CA LEU A 268 12.20 -16.34 26.62
C LEU A 268 12.92 -17.51 25.89
N PRO A 269 12.20 -18.52 25.37
CA PRO A 269 12.78 -19.50 24.44
C PRO A 269 13.20 -18.85 23.12
N MET A 270 14.08 -19.53 22.39
CA MET A 270 14.68 -19.03 21.14
C MET A 270 13.91 -19.35 19.85
N GLU A 271 12.79 -20.07 19.95
CA GLU A 271 12.20 -20.75 18.80
C GLU A 271 10.72 -20.47 18.54
N ALA A 272 10.08 -19.71 19.42
CA ALA A 272 8.69 -19.32 19.31
C ALA A 272 8.55 -17.81 19.16
N PHE A 273 7.43 -17.37 18.61
CA PHE A 273 6.96 -16.00 18.77
C PHE A 273 6.77 -15.69 20.26
N TRP A 274 7.03 -14.46 20.68
CA TRP A 274 7.00 -14.14 22.10
C TRP A 274 5.60 -14.23 22.72
N GLU A 275 4.55 -14.13 21.89
CA GLU A 275 3.15 -14.17 22.27
C GLU A 275 2.77 -15.56 22.75
N ASP A 276 3.32 -16.58 22.07
CA ASP A 276 3.10 -17.99 22.40
C ASP A 276 4.01 -18.44 23.54
N ALA A 277 5.11 -17.72 23.76
CA ALA A 277 6.17 -18.13 24.66
C ALA A 277 6.01 -17.59 26.09
N THR A 278 5.32 -16.46 26.30
CA THR A 278 5.13 -15.90 27.63
C THR A 278 3.82 -15.12 27.79
N PRO A 279 3.08 -15.29 28.90
CA PRO A 279 1.85 -14.53 29.15
C PRO A 279 2.02 -13.00 29.17
N ASP A 280 3.23 -12.52 29.47
CA ASP A 280 3.53 -11.09 29.57
C ASP A 280 3.57 -10.38 28.22
N LEU A 281 3.67 -11.12 27.11
CA LEU A 281 3.83 -10.59 25.75
C LEU A 281 2.71 -11.05 24.80
N VAL A 282 1.61 -11.61 25.33
CA VAL A 282 0.45 -11.99 24.52
C VAL A 282 -0.14 -10.74 23.86
N GLY A 283 -0.11 -10.68 22.53
CA GLY A 283 -0.60 -9.56 21.74
C GLY A 283 0.18 -8.25 21.98
N PHE A 284 1.46 -8.35 22.32
CA PHE A 284 2.30 -7.19 22.58
C PHE A 284 3.00 -6.73 21.30
N ASP A 285 2.63 -5.55 20.80
CA ASP A 285 3.38 -4.84 19.77
C ASP A 285 4.28 -3.77 20.43
N GLY A 286 5.55 -3.71 20.07
CA GLY A 286 6.48 -2.73 20.63
C GLY A 286 7.95 -3.14 20.58
N THR A 287 8.74 -2.57 21.48
CA THR A 287 10.18 -2.86 21.55
C THR A 287 10.53 -3.72 22.74
N VAL A 288 11.17 -4.87 22.48
CA VAL A 288 11.74 -5.76 23.50
C VAL A 288 13.22 -5.95 23.23
N TRP A 289 14.01 -5.89 24.29
CA TRP A 289 15.42 -6.26 24.22
C TRP A 289 15.60 -7.72 24.60
N LEU A 290 16.38 -8.43 23.78
CA LEU A 290 16.78 -9.80 24.03
C LEU A 290 18.29 -9.85 24.29
N ARG A 291 18.74 -10.72 25.21
CA ARG A 291 20.14 -10.87 25.57
C ARG A 291 20.50 -12.34 25.76
N THR A 292 21.66 -12.71 25.23
CA THR A 292 22.24 -14.05 25.39
C THR A 292 23.76 -13.97 25.43
N GLU A 293 24.39 -15.08 25.77
CA GLU A 293 25.84 -15.17 25.92
C GLU A 293 26.39 -16.45 25.31
N LEU A 294 27.66 -16.40 24.95
CA LEU A 294 28.45 -17.57 24.56
C LEU A 294 29.88 -17.44 25.06
N THR A 295 30.58 -18.56 25.20
CA THR A 295 31.99 -18.59 25.60
C THR A 295 32.84 -19.10 24.45
N LEU A 296 33.89 -18.36 24.08
CA LEU A 296 34.81 -18.73 23.01
C LEU A 296 36.20 -19.05 23.53
N THR A 297 36.85 -20.02 22.90
CA THR A 297 38.30 -20.19 23.02
C THR A 297 39.04 -19.04 22.35
N LYS A 298 40.31 -18.83 22.70
CA LYS A 298 41.17 -17.84 22.02
C LYS A 298 41.27 -18.09 20.52
N ALA A 299 41.30 -19.36 20.10
CA ALA A 299 41.36 -19.74 18.70
C ALA A 299 40.05 -19.43 17.94
N GLN A 300 38.89 -19.61 18.57
CA GLN A 300 37.60 -19.23 17.98
C GLN A 300 37.45 -17.71 17.89
N ALA A 301 37.80 -16.97 18.95
CA ALA A 301 37.65 -15.51 18.97
C ALA A 301 38.50 -14.77 17.93
N ALA A 302 39.62 -15.38 17.48
CA ALA A 302 40.49 -14.81 16.45
C ALA A 302 40.02 -15.10 15.01
N ARG A 303 38.97 -15.92 14.82
CA ARG A 303 38.50 -16.34 13.50
C ARG A 303 37.41 -15.42 12.96
N GLY A 304 37.32 -15.39 11.64
CA GLY A 304 36.15 -14.84 10.97
C GLY A 304 34.90 -15.67 11.25
N ALA A 305 33.78 -14.99 11.50
CA ALA A 305 32.51 -15.60 11.82
C ALA A 305 31.33 -14.75 11.34
N THR A 306 30.21 -15.42 11.09
CA THR A 306 28.89 -14.85 10.88
C THR A 306 28.01 -15.21 12.07
N LEU A 307 27.34 -14.22 12.67
CA LEU A 307 26.28 -14.45 13.64
C LEU A 307 24.98 -14.73 12.89
N THR A 308 24.44 -15.92 13.07
CA THR A 308 23.15 -16.34 12.52
C THR A 308 22.11 -16.38 13.65
N LEU A 309 20.97 -15.72 13.49
CA LEU A 309 19.92 -15.64 14.52
C LEU A 309 18.59 -16.28 14.07
N GLY A 310 18.52 -16.78 12.84
CA GLY A 310 17.24 -17.13 12.23
C GLY A 310 16.38 -15.88 11.97
N PRO A 311 15.08 -16.02 11.74
CA PRO A 311 14.19 -14.88 11.59
C PRO A 311 14.00 -14.13 12.91
N VAL A 312 13.79 -12.82 12.80
CA VAL A 312 13.44 -11.93 13.90
C VAL A 312 12.30 -11.05 13.42
N ASP A 313 11.22 -11.01 14.19
CA ASP A 313 9.98 -10.35 13.80
C ASP A 313 9.78 -9.04 14.60
N ASP A 314 9.61 -7.87 13.98
CA ASP A 314 9.72 -7.53 12.54
C ASP A 314 11.12 -7.02 12.17
N MET A 315 11.70 -6.24 13.09
CA MET A 315 12.97 -5.53 12.91
C MET A 315 13.92 -5.87 14.04
N ASP A 316 15.22 -5.96 13.74
CA ASP A 316 16.25 -6.02 14.76
C ASP A 316 17.33 -4.98 14.54
N THR A 317 17.92 -4.54 15.65
CA THR A 317 19.29 -4.02 15.71
C THR A 317 20.08 -4.92 16.64
N THR A 318 21.13 -5.55 16.13
CA THR A 318 21.92 -6.53 16.88
C THR A 318 23.27 -5.95 17.31
N PHE A 319 23.68 -6.29 18.54
CA PHE A 319 24.92 -5.89 19.17
C PHE A 319 25.72 -7.11 19.62
N VAL A 320 27.04 -7.09 19.41
CA VAL A 320 28.00 -8.03 20.00
C VAL A 320 28.97 -7.25 20.87
N ASN A 321 29.05 -7.60 22.15
CA ASN A 321 29.89 -6.94 23.15
C ASN A 321 29.68 -5.41 23.22
N GLY A 322 28.44 -4.95 23.00
CA GLY A 322 28.08 -3.52 22.99
C GLY A 322 28.37 -2.78 21.69
N ARG A 323 28.94 -3.45 20.68
CA ARG A 323 29.11 -2.90 19.33
C ARG A 323 27.97 -3.37 18.43
N GLU A 324 27.30 -2.44 17.76
CA GLU A 324 26.31 -2.77 16.73
C GLU A 324 26.98 -3.50 15.55
N ILE A 325 26.32 -4.53 15.04
CA ILE A 325 26.81 -5.36 13.94
C ILE A 325 25.89 -5.37 12.71
N GLY A 326 24.63 -4.95 12.87
CA GLY A 326 23.68 -4.86 11.77
C GLY A 326 22.24 -4.67 12.24
N SER A 327 21.40 -4.26 11.29
CA SER A 327 19.95 -4.19 11.43
C SER A 327 19.29 -4.77 10.18
N THR A 328 18.14 -5.43 10.34
CA THR A 328 17.35 -6.01 9.24
C THR A 328 15.86 -5.93 9.56
N GLU A 329 15.04 -5.66 8.54
CA GLU A 329 13.58 -5.71 8.60
C GLU A 329 13.06 -6.91 7.81
N GLY A 330 11.99 -7.53 8.30
CA GLY A 330 11.24 -8.59 7.64
C GLY A 330 10.94 -9.74 8.60
N TRP A 331 9.65 -10.02 8.81
CA TRP A 331 9.17 -11.01 9.77
C TRP A 331 9.77 -12.43 9.62
N ASP A 332 10.02 -12.87 8.38
CA ASP A 332 10.55 -14.20 8.04
C ASP A 332 12.00 -14.21 7.53
N THR A 333 12.64 -13.04 7.46
CA THR A 333 13.98 -12.91 6.85
C THR A 333 15.06 -13.45 7.79
N PRO A 334 15.87 -14.46 7.43
CA PRO A 334 16.94 -14.91 8.31
C PRO A 334 17.99 -13.80 8.55
N ARG A 335 18.41 -13.60 9.80
CA ARG A 335 19.45 -12.63 10.16
C ARG A 335 20.83 -13.29 10.15
N ASP A 336 21.68 -12.85 9.23
CA ASP A 336 23.06 -13.30 9.07
C ASP A 336 24.02 -12.10 9.03
N TYR A 337 24.72 -11.85 10.14
CA TYR A 337 25.62 -10.69 10.28
C TYR A 337 27.08 -11.11 10.29
N ARG A 338 27.82 -10.72 9.24
CA ARG A 338 29.27 -10.94 9.20
C ARG A 338 29.96 -10.04 10.22
N LEU A 339 30.70 -10.66 11.14
CA LEU A 339 31.36 -9.93 12.22
C LEU A 339 32.69 -9.32 11.77
N ALA A 340 32.88 -8.03 12.04
CA ALA A 340 34.15 -7.36 11.80
C ALA A 340 35.27 -7.96 12.69
N PRO A 341 36.53 -7.96 12.24
CA PRO A 341 37.66 -8.35 13.08
C PRO A 341 37.66 -7.60 14.42
N GLY A 342 37.85 -8.34 15.52
CA GLY A 342 37.85 -7.79 16.89
C GLY A 342 36.46 -7.62 17.52
N ALA A 343 35.36 -7.96 16.84
CA ALA A 343 34.03 -7.99 17.46
C ALA A 343 33.91 -9.08 18.56
N LEU A 344 34.63 -10.20 18.38
CA LEU A 344 34.67 -11.32 19.32
C LEU A 344 35.90 -11.26 20.22
N LYS A 345 35.79 -11.79 21.43
CA LYS A 345 36.89 -11.95 22.39
C LYS A 345 36.95 -13.36 22.98
N ALA A 346 38.12 -13.76 23.46
CA ALA A 346 38.25 -15.00 24.21
C ALA A 346 37.44 -14.91 25.52
N GLY A 347 36.80 -16.01 25.91
CA GLY A 347 35.88 -16.06 27.05
C GLY A 347 34.47 -15.60 26.69
N ARG A 348 33.82 -14.94 27.65
CA ARG A 348 32.42 -14.49 27.57
C ARG A 348 32.22 -13.44 26.48
N ASN A 349 31.27 -13.68 25.58
CA ASN A 349 30.76 -12.70 24.62
C ASN A 349 29.26 -12.51 24.87
N VAL A 350 28.81 -11.25 24.84
CA VAL A 350 27.40 -10.88 25.02
C VAL A 350 26.81 -10.54 23.66
N ILE A 351 25.63 -11.08 23.37
CA ILE A 351 24.82 -10.75 22.21
C ILE A 351 23.53 -10.11 22.72
N ALA A 352 23.21 -8.92 22.24
CA ALA A 352 21.99 -8.21 22.57
C ALA A 352 21.25 -7.83 21.28
N LEU A 353 19.93 -7.93 21.28
CA LEU A 353 19.08 -7.53 20.17
C LEU A 353 18.07 -6.51 20.71
N ARG A 354 17.93 -5.38 20.01
CA ARG A 354 16.74 -4.53 20.12
C ARG A 354 15.77 -4.99 19.04
N VAL A 355 14.69 -5.66 19.44
CA VAL A 355 13.65 -6.14 18.52
C VAL A 355 12.47 -5.19 18.57
N VAL A 356 12.01 -4.75 17.40
CA VAL A 356 10.79 -3.95 17.26
C VAL A 356 9.79 -4.76 16.45
N ASP A 357 8.66 -5.04 17.08
CA ASP A 357 7.50 -5.69 16.47
C ASP A 357 6.44 -4.62 16.22
N THR A 358 5.95 -4.57 14.98
CA THR A 358 4.95 -3.58 14.55
C THR A 358 3.55 -4.17 14.42
N GLY A 359 3.41 -5.49 14.59
CA GLY A 359 2.14 -6.18 14.59
C GLY A 359 2.29 -7.66 14.26
N GLY A 360 1.53 -8.52 14.94
CA GLY A 360 1.46 -9.94 14.61
C GLY A 360 2.17 -10.79 15.67
N GLY A 361 3.24 -11.48 15.26
CA GLY A 361 4.06 -12.26 16.17
C GLY A 361 5.41 -11.58 16.35
N GLY A 362 5.94 -11.50 17.57
CA GLY A 362 7.19 -10.81 17.83
C GLY A 362 8.36 -11.72 18.21
N GLY A 363 9.57 -11.18 18.09
CA GLY A 363 10.78 -11.79 18.66
C GLY A 363 11.58 -12.66 17.70
N ALA A 364 12.66 -13.26 18.23
CA ALA A 364 13.55 -14.12 17.46
C ALA A 364 13.00 -15.55 17.41
N TRP A 365 12.16 -15.87 16.43
CA TRP A 365 11.53 -17.19 16.28
C TRP A 365 12.35 -18.15 15.39
N GLY A 366 11.89 -19.40 15.24
CA GLY A 366 12.53 -20.40 14.39
C GLY A 366 13.60 -21.25 15.09
N LYS A 367 14.08 -22.30 14.42
CA LYS A 367 14.82 -23.41 15.06
C LYS A 367 16.06 -22.93 15.85
N ALA A 368 16.08 -23.21 17.16
CA ALA A 368 17.21 -22.86 18.04
C ALA A 368 18.56 -23.41 17.53
N ALA A 369 18.57 -24.60 16.91
CA ALA A 369 19.76 -25.23 16.36
C ALA A 369 20.44 -24.44 15.23
N GLN A 370 19.76 -23.46 14.63
CA GLN A 370 20.30 -22.61 13.57
C GLN A 370 20.89 -21.29 14.10
N LYS A 371 20.78 -21.03 15.41
CA LYS A 371 21.15 -19.76 16.02
C LYS A 371 22.51 -19.90 16.71
N GLY A 372 23.52 -19.17 16.24
CA GLY A 372 24.92 -19.41 16.60
C GLY A 372 25.93 -18.58 15.84
N LEU A 373 27.20 -18.82 16.13
CA LEU A 373 28.33 -18.36 15.34
C LEU A 373 28.74 -19.44 14.35
N LYS A 374 28.61 -19.14 13.06
CA LYS A 374 29.17 -19.95 11.97
C LYS A 374 30.54 -19.38 11.60
N PHE A 375 31.60 -20.16 11.82
CA PHE A 375 32.97 -19.76 11.51
C PHE A 375 33.32 -20.07 10.05
N ASP A 376 34.30 -19.34 9.50
CA ASP A 376 34.74 -19.49 8.10
C ASP A 376 35.32 -20.89 7.79
N ASP A 377 35.71 -21.67 8.81
CA ASP A 377 36.17 -23.06 8.68
C ASP A 377 35.02 -24.09 8.70
N GLY A 378 33.77 -23.63 8.74
CA GLY A 378 32.57 -24.46 8.78
C GLY A 378 32.18 -24.94 10.19
N SER A 379 33.00 -24.67 11.22
CA SER A 379 32.61 -24.97 12.60
C SER A 379 31.49 -24.05 13.07
N PHE A 380 30.70 -24.54 14.03
CA PHE A 380 29.53 -23.83 14.54
C PHE A 380 29.51 -23.86 16.07
N VAL A 381 29.22 -22.71 16.69
CA VAL A 381 29.00 -22.60 18.13
C VAL A 381 27.57 -22.09 18.37
N PRO A 382 26.67 -22.90 18.96
CA PRO A 382 25.29 -22.51 19.18
C PRO A 382 25.16 -21.44 20.27
N LEU A 383 24.10 -20.62 20.18
CA LEU A 383 23.68 -19.73 21.25
C LEU A 383 22.93 -20.50 22.35
N SER A 384 22.97 -19.99 23.59
CA SER A 384 22.25 -20.56 24.73
C SER A 384 20.74 -20.59 24.46
N GLY A 385 20.11 -21.76 24.69
CA GLY A 385 18.69 -22.07 24.40
C GLY A 385 17.63 -21.18 25.09
N THR A 386 18.01 -20.43 26.11
CA THR A 386 17.13 -19.50 26.82
C THR A 386 17.76 -18.12 26.83
N TRP A 387 17.00 -17.12 26.37
CA TRP A 387 17.42 -15.73 26.29
C TRP A 387 16.77 -14.92 27.39
N ARG A 388 17.44 -13.87 27.84
CA ARG A 388 16.86 -12.89 28.77
C ARG A 388 16.16 -11.81 27.97
N TYR A 389 15.02 -11.33 28.46
CA TYR A 389 14.27 -10.26 27.81
C TYR A 389 13.80 -9.19 28.77
N LYS A 390 13.62 -7.98 28.23
CA LYS A 390 12.99 -6.86 28.92
C LYS A 390 12.27 -5.94 27.92
N VAL A 391 11.03 -5.61 28.25
CA VAL A 391 10.21 -4.66 27.48
C VAL A 391 10.79 -3.25 27.64
N ALA A 392 11.02 -2.57 26.53
CA ALA A 392 11.45 -1.17 26.52
C ALA A 392 10.25 -0.23 26.52
N ALA A 393 9.32 -0.41 25.58
CA ALA A 393 8.07 0.35 25.47
C ALA A 393 7.08 -0.35 24.52
N PRO A 394 5.76 -0.21 24.72
CA PRO A 394 4.76 -0.60 23.72
C PRO A 394 4.80 0.35 22.51
N LEU A 395 4.38 -0.14 21.33
CA LEU A 395 4.38 0.64 20.09
C LEU A 395 3.53 1.91 20.18
N ALA A 396 2.42 1.84 20.94
CA ALA A 396 1.52 2.96 21.19
C ALA A 396 2.22 4.18 21.82
N ASP A 397 3.35 4.00 22.49
CA ASP A 397 4.09 5.06 23.19
C ASP A 397 5.26 5.64 22.37
N THR A 398 5.73 4.95 21.33
CA THR A 398 6.97 5.28 20.63
C THR A 398 6.79 5.95 19.28
N ALA A 399 5.56 5.93 18.73
CA ALA A 399 5.30 6.11 17.29
C ALA A 399 6.03 5.06 16.44
N LEU A 400 5.59 4.87 15.19
CA LEU A 400 6.16 3.84 14.32
C LEU A 400 7.67 4.06 14.10
N PRO A 401 8.48 2.99 14.12
CA PRO A 401 9.88 3.06 13.73
C PRO A 401 10.00 3.38 12.23
N PRO A 402 11.12 3.99 11.79
CA PRO A 402 11.37 4.13 10.36
C PRO A 402 11.56 2.74 9.73
N HIS A 403 10.69 2.38 8.78
CA HIS A 403 10.89 1.21 7.92
C HIS A 403 12.09 1.41 6.98
N ALA A 404 12.70 0.31 6.57
CA ALA A 404 13.71 0.28 5.53
C ALA A 404 13.09 0.80 4.24
N PRO A 405 13.58 1.93 3.67
CA PRO A 405 12.89 2.62 2.58
C PRO A 405 12.68 1.80 1.30
N TRP A 406 13.47 0.74 1.11
CA TRP A 406 13.41 -0.15 -0.06
C TRP A 406 12.44 -1.32 0.10
N MET A 407 11.77 -1.45 1.24
CA MET A 407 10.78 -2.51 1.45
C MET A 407 9.54 -2.28 0.59
N GLY A 408 9.07 -3.34 -0.06
CA GLY A 408 7.75 -3.31 -0.70
C GLY A 408 6.65 -3.36 0.35
N ALA A 409 5.58 -2.62 0.10
CA ALA A 409 4.42 -2.42 0.97
C ALA A 409 4.65 -1.50 2.18
N SER A 410 5.83 -1.45 2.80
CA SER A 410 6.11 -0.58 3.96
C SER A 410 7.12 0.55 3.70
N GLY A 411 7.76 0.56 2.52
CA GLY A 411 8.80 1.52 2.15
C GLY A 411 8.29 2.81 1.52
N LEU A 412 9.17 3.46 0.74
CA LEU A 412 8.91 4.75 0.10
C LEU A 412 8.98 4.63 -1.43
N SER A 413 7.93 5.04 -2.13
CA SER A 413 7.87 5.10 -3.60
C SER A 413 8.15 3.80 -4.38
N THR A 414 8.39 2.65 -3.75
CA THR A 414 8.87 1.45 -4.42
C THR A 414 7.80 0.77 -5.26
N LEU A 415 6.54 0.79 -4.82
CA LEU A 415 5.40 0.30 -5.60
C LEU A 415 5.00 1.28 -6.71
N ARG A 416 5.06 2.58 -6.44
CA ARG A 416 4.94 3.61 -7.47
C ARG A 416 5.97 3.41 -8.57
N ASN A 417 7.19 3.05 -8.21
CA ASN A 417 8.29 2.82 -9.13
C ASN A 417 8.12 1.54 -9.95
N GLY A 418 7.73 0.44 -9.30
CA GLY A 418 7.62 -0.86 -9.96
C GLY A 418 6.30 -1.07 -10.71
N MET A 419 5.17 -0.62 -10.17
CA MET A 419 3.84 -0.99 -10.66
C MET A 419 3.12 0.11 -11.43
N ILE A 420 3.38 1.38 -11.10
CA ILE A 420 2.68 2.52 -11.70
C ILE A 420 3.56 3.23 -12.74
N ALA A 421 4.86 3.38 -12.49
CA ALA A 421 5.77 4.06 -13.43
C ALA A 421 5.75 3.46 -14.84
N PRO A 422 5.70 2.12 -15.03
CA PRO A 422 5.60 1.53 -16.36
C PRO A 422 4.31 1.86 -17.12
N LEU A 423 3.26 2.28 -16.40
CA LEU A 423 1.99 2.68 -16.99
C LEU A 423 2.00 4.15 -17.40
N VAL A 424 2.96 4.95 -16.97
CA VAL A 424 2.99 6.39 -17.27
C VAL A 424 3.64 6.60 -18.65
N PRO A 425 3.05 7.36 -19.58
CA PRO A 425 1.83 8.18 -19.49
C PRO A 425 0.62 7.61 -20.25
N PHE A 426 0.27 6.33 -20.03
CA PHE A 426 -0.88 5.67 -20.68
C PHE A 426 -2.17 6.46 -20.45
N GLY A 427 -3.04 6.53 -21.47
CA GLY A 427 -4.29 7.25 -21.34
C GLY A 427 -5.25 6.56 -20.35
N VAL A 428 -5.75 7.29 -19.35
CA VAL A 428 -6.79 6.82 -18.41
C VAL A 428 -7.94 7.82 -18.29
N LYS A 429 -9.16 7.31 -18.08
CA LYS A 429 -10.37 8.09 -17.74
C LYS A 429 -10.34 8.60 -16.30
N GLY A 430 -9.75 7.81 -15.40
CA GLY A 430 -9.69 8.11 -13.98
C GLY A 430 -9.08 6.97 -13.16
N PHE A 431 -9.12 7.16 -11.84
CA PHE A 431 -8.50 6.27 -10.86
C PHE A 431 -9.54 5.78 -9.85
N ALA A 432 -9.40 4.53 -9.40
CA ALA A 432 -10.10 4.00 -8.24
C ALA A 432 -9.08 3.54 -7.19
N TRP A 433 -9.27 3.97 -5.95
CA TRP A 433 -8.32 3.81 -4.86
C TRP A 433 -9.00 3.25 -3.61
N TYR A 434 -8.53 2.10 -3.13
CA TYR A 434 -9.01 1.51 -1.88
C TYR A 434 -7.83 1.09 -1.02
N GLN A 435 -7.46 2.00 -0.12
CA GLN A 435 -6.37 1.85 0.82
C GLN A 435 -6.60 2.76 2.03
N GLY A 436 -5.98 2.39 3.15
CA GLY A 436 -5.87 3.23 4.32
C GLY A 436 -5.66 2.40 5.58
N GLU A 437 -5.99 1.11 5.55
CA GLU A 437 -5.92 0.22 6.70
C GLU A 437 -4.50 0.13 7.26
N ALA A 438 -3.47 0.14 6.40
CA ALA A 438 -2.07 0.13 6.83
C ALA A 438 -1.59 1.47 7.43
N ASN A 439 -2.39 2.55 7.35
CA ASN A 439 -2.04 3.89 7.86
C ASN A 439 -3.00 4.38 8.96
N VAL A 440 -3.85 3.51 9.53
CA VAL A 440 -4.92 3.93 10.45
C VAL A 440 -4.40 4.70 11.68
N THR A 441 -3.21 4.37 12.16
CA THR A 441 -2.54 5.05 13.29
C THR A 441 -1.92 6.39 12.92
N GLU A 442 -1.94 6.78 11.64
CA GLU A 442 -1.24 7.95 11.08
C GLU A 442 -2.20 8.98 10.45
N ALA A 443 -3.44 9.08 10.91
CA ALA A 443 -4.46 9.96 10.30
C ALA A 443 -4.01 11.41 10.00
N PRO A 444 -3.23 12.10 10.86
CA PRO A 444 -2.68 13.43 10.51
C PRO A 444 -1.75 13.42 9.30
N GLU A 445 -0.90 12.40 9.17
CA GLU A 445 0.02 12.26 8.03
C GLU A 445 -0.73 11.83 6.77
N TYR A 446 -1.71 10.93 6.90
CA TYR A 446 -2.59 10.53 5.80
C TYR A 446 -3.32 11.73 5.17
N ALA A 447 -3.66 12.75 5.96
CA ALA A 447 -4.28 13.99 5.49
C ALA A 447 -3.37 14.82 4.57
N ARG A 448 -2.04 14.61 4.65
CA ARG A 448 -1.04 15.20 3.75
C ARG A 448 -0.75 14.31 2.55
N LEU A 449 -0.66 12.99 2.78
CA LEU A 449 -0.32 11.99 1.77
C LEU A 449 -1.43 11.81 0.72
N MET A 450 -2.70 11.77 1.12
CA MET A 450 -3.81 11.50 0.20
C MET A 450 -3.94 12.58 -0.90
N PRO A 451 -3.91 13.90 -0.61
CA PRO A 451 -3.82 14.93 -1.65
C PRO A 451 -2.55 14.85 -2.50
N ALA A 452 -1.40 14.47 -1.91
CA ALA A 452 -0.14 14.33 -2.64
C ALA A 452 -0.21 13.18 -3.66
N LEU A 453 -0.80 12.03 -3.30
CA LEU A 453 -1.05 10.92 -4.22
C LEU A 453 -1.92 11.34 -5.40
N ILE A 454 -3.04 12.02 -5.11
CA ILE A 454 -3.99 12.49 -6.13
C ILE A 454 -3.28 13.42 -7.12
N ALA A 455 -2.52 14.39 -6.61
CA ALA A 455 -1.76 15.34 -7.42
C ALA A 455 -0.68 14.65 -8.26
N ASP A 456 0.11 13.76 -7.64
CA ASP A 456 1.18 13.00 -8.31
C ASP A 456 0.66 12.20 -9.50
N TRP A 457 -0.44 11.47 -9.31
CA TRP A 457 -1.00 10.61 -10.35
C TRP A 457 -1.65 11.41 -11.47
N ARG A 458 -2.43 12.43 -11.13
CA ARG A 458 -3.02 13.34 -12.15
C ARG A 458 -1.94 14.01 -13.00
N GLN A 459 -0.84 14.45 -12.37
CA GLN A 459 0.31 14.99 -13.09
C GLN A 459 0.96 13.95 -14.00
N ALA A 460 1.25 12.75 -13.48
CA ALA A 460 1.94 11.70 -14.22
C ALA A 460 1.16 11.23 -15.45
N PHE A 461 -0.15 11.05 -15.33
CA PHE A 461 -1.01 10.58 -16.42
C PHE A 461 -1.56 11.71 -17.31
N GLY A 462 -1.06 12.94 -17.15
CA GLY A 462 -1.34 14.07 -18.04
C GLY A 462 -2.75 14.64 -17.92
N GLY A 463 -3.43 14.46 -16.78
CA GLY A 463 -4.80 14.89 -16.56
C GLY A 463 -4.97 15.51 -15.17
N GLY A 464 -4.83 16.84 -15.07
CA GLY A 464 -5.03 17.61 -13.83
C GLY A 464 -6.43 17.47 -13.21
N ASP A 465 -7.41 17.06 -14.01
CA ASP A 465 -8.83 16.95 -13.62
C ASP A 465 -9.40 15.52 -13.70
N ASN A 466 -8.55 14.49 -13.88
CA ASN A 466 -9.01 13.11 -13.94
C ASN A 466 -9.76 12.74 -12.65
N ALA A 467 -10.90 12.08 -12.80
CA ALA A 467 -11.70 11.66 -11.65
C ALA A 467 -10.90 10.70 -10.77
N PHE A 468 -10.94 10.93 -9.46
CA PHE A 468 -10.26 10.08 -8.48
C PHE A 468 -11.29 9.54 -7.47
N LEU A 469 -11.48 8.23 -7.44
CA LEU A 469 -12.56 7.59 -6.70
C LEU A 469 -11.99 6.86 -5.50
N LEU A 470 -12.23 7.38 -4.30
CA LEU A 470 -11.80 6.79 -3.04
C LEU A 470 -12.85 5.82 -2.53
N VAL A 471 -12.41 4.72 -1.90
CA VAL A 471 -13.27 3.92 -1.03
C VAL A 471 -12.94 4.25 0.41
N GLN A 472 -13.93 4.73 1.17
CA GLN A 472 -13.78 4.95 2.60
C GLN A 472 -13.65 3.61 3.34
N LEU A 473 -12.79 3.52 4.35
CA LEU A 473 -12.57 2.26 5.06
C LEU A 473 -13.88 1.63 5.57
N ALA A 474 -13.98 0.32 5.43
CA ALA A 474 -15.11 -0.46 5.94
C ALA A 474 -15.07 -0.56 7.47
N ALA A 475 -16.20 -0.94 8.11
CA ALA A 475 -16.22 -1.37 9.51
C ALA A 475 -15.27 -2.55 9.73
N PHE A 476 -14.38 -2.42 10.70
CA PHE A 476 -13.49 -3.49 11.16
C PHE A 476 -13.04 -3.22 12.58
N GLY A 477 -12.97 -4.27 13.41
CA GLY A 477 -12.61 -4.17 14.83
C GLY A 477 -13.82 -4.29 15.76
N PRO A 478 -13.60 -4.31 17.08
CA PRO A 478 -14.66 -4.52 18.06
C PRO A 478 -15.71 -3.40 18.02
N GLN A 479 -16.97 -3.78 18.24
CA GLN A 479 -18.02 -2.80 18.49
C GLN A 479 -17.90 -2.27 19.92
N THR A 480 -18.19 -0.98 20.11
CA THR A 480 -18.20 -0.35 21.44
C THR A 480 -19.60 0.13 21.80
N SER A 481 -19.96 0.01 23.07
CA SER A 481 -21.21 0.56 23.63
C SER A 481 -21.02 1.92 24.28
N ILE A 482 -19.77 2.40 24.37
CA ILE A 482 -19.39 3.71 24.90
C ILE A 482 -18.52 4.44 23.87
N PRO A 483 -18.67 5.77 23.73
CA PRO A 483 -17.78 6.57 22.90
C PRO A 483 -16.32 6.45 23.34
N GLY A 484 -15.40 6.45 22.37
CA GLY A 484 -13.98 6.28 22.63
C GLY A 484 -13.09 6.85 21.54
N LYS A 485 -11.78 6.70 21.74
CA LYS A 485 -10.80 6.96 20.68
C LYS A 485 -10.94 5.87 19.60
N SER A 486 -10.91 6.26 18.34
CA SER A 486 -10.86 5.35 17.20
C SER A 486 -9.95 5.96 16.12
N ASP A 487 -8.77 5.37 15.95
CA ASP A 487 -7.81 5.76 14.91
C ASP A 487 -8.39 5.42 13.52
N TRP A 488 -9.19 4.35 13.45
CA TRP A 488 -9.93 3.96 12.25
C TRP A 488 -10.96 5.03 11.82
N ALA A 489 -11.77 5.54 12.75
CA ALA A 489 -12.72 6.61 12.48
C ALA A 489 -12.03 7.94 12.12
N ALA A 490 -10.90 8.23 12.76
CA ALA A 490 -10.08 9.39 12.42
C ALA A 490 -9.61 9.34 10.96
N LEU A 491 -9.10 8.20 10.50
CA LEU A 491 -8.70 8.02 9.10
C LEU A 491 -9.90 8.10 8.14
N ARG A 492 -11.05 7.49 8.47
CA ARG A 492 -12.29 7.64 7.66
C ARG A 492 -12.69 9.11 7.49
N ASN A 493 -12.55 9.92 8.54
CA ASN A 493 -12.85 11.35 8.48
C ASN A 493 -11.82 12.11 7.63
N VAL A 494 -10.56 11.67 7.58
CA VAL A 494 -9.57 12.19 6.61
C VAL A 494 -10.01 11.89 5.18
N GLN A 495 -10.36 10.64 4.86
CA GLN A 495 -10.84 10.26 3.51
C GLN A 495 -12.06 11.10 3.08
N ARG A 496 -13.01 11.33 4.00
CA ARG A 496 -14.17 12.21 3.77
C ARG A 496 -13.74 13.65 3.47
N ARG A 497 -12.86 14.23 4.28
CA ARG A 497 -12.38 15.61 4.10
C ARG A 497 -11.62 15.77 2.79
N THR A 498 -10.81 14.78 2.41
CA THR A 498 -10.10 14.80 1.13
C THR A 498 -11.06 14.83 -0.05
N ALA A 499 -12.10 13.99 -0.03
CA ALA A 499 -13.12 14.00 -1.09
C ALA A 499 -13.93 15.30 -1.11
N ALA A 500 -14.24 15.88 0.06
CA ALA A 500 -14.97 17.15 0.14
C ALA A 500 -14.15 18.36 -0.34
N ALA A 501 -12.82 18.28 -0.29
CA ALA A 501 -11.92 19.38 -0.64
C ALA A 501 -11.65 19.50 -2.15
N ASP A 502 -11.99 18.48 -2.95
CA ASP A 502 -11.69 18.44 -4.38
C ASP A 502 -12.92 17.97 -5.20
N PRO A 503 -13.47 18.82 -6.09
CA PRO A 503 -14.69 18.50 -6.84
C PRO A 503 -14.52 17.37 -7.87
N LYS A 504 -13.29 16.94 -8.16
CA LYS A 504 -12.96 15.81 -9.03
C LYS A 504 -12.64 14.54 -8.24
N VAL A 505 -12.82 14.56 -6.91
CA VAL A 505 -12.67 13.40 -6.04
C VAL A 505 -14.06 12.93 -5.57
N GLY A 506 -14.30 11.63 -5.68
CA GLY A 506 -15.51 10.97 -5.17
C GLY A 506 -15.17 10.02 -4.05
N MET A 507 -16.09 9.80 -3.11
CA MET A 507 -15.92 8.80 -2.05
C MET A 507 -17.09 7.82 -2.00
N ALA A 508 -16.77 6.53 -2.18
CA ALA A 508 -17.67 5.41 -1.96
C ALA A 508 -17.48 4.95 -0.51
N SER A 509 -18.46 5.18 0.35
CA SER A 509 -18.37 4.65 1.72
C SER A 509 -18.51 3.13 1.71
N ALA A 510 -17.71 2.41 2.50
CA ALA A 510 -17.83 0.95 2.70
C ALA A 510 -18.13 0.58 4.16
N VAL A 511 -18.39 1.58 5.02
CA VAL A 511 -18.57 1.39 6.46
C VAL A 511 -19.73 0.45 6.81
N ASP A 512 -20.84 0.50 6.06
CA ASP A 512 -22.06 -0.29 6.27
C ASP A 512 -21.97 -1.74 5.81
N ILE A 513 -20.97 -2.07 4.99
CA ILE A 513 -20.73 -3.42 4.46
C ILE A 513 -19.53 -4.10 5.11
N GLY A 514 -18.89 -3.45 6.10
CA GLY A 514 -17.79 -4.01 6.87
C GLY A 514 -18.21 -5.09 7.87
N SER A 515 -17.22 -5.67 8.55
CA SER A 515 -17.41 -6.75 9.53
C SER A 515 -16.50 -6.50 10.73
N PRO A 516 -16.99 -6.66 11.98
CA PRO A 516 -16.13 -6.55 13.16
C PRO A 516 -15.04 -7.63 13.23
N TYR A 517 -15.18 -8.72 12.46
CA TYR A 517 -14.30 -9.89 12.53
C TYR A 517 -13.42 -10.09 11.29
N ASP A 518 -13.73 -9.41 10.18
CA ASP A 518 -12.96 -9.53 8.94
C ASP A 518 -12.76 -8.15 8.33
N ILE A 519 -11.50 -7.75 8.24
CA ILE A 519 -11.06 -6.49 7.64
C ILE A 519 -11.36 -6.42 6.13
N HIS A 520 -11.63 -7.57 5.49
CA HIS A 520 -11.88 -7.68 4.06
C HIS A 520 -13.35 -8.04 3.76
N PRO A 521 -14.28 -7.06 3.74
CA PRO A 521 -15.69 -7.36 3.46
C PRO A 521 -15.89 -7.98 2.08
N ALA A 522 -16.55 -9.13 2.02
CA ALA A 522 -16.75 -9.87 0.76
C ALA A 522 -17.72 -9.19 -0.22
N ASP A 523 -18.54 -8.23 0.24
CA ASP A 523 -19.50 -7.49 -0.60
C ASP A 523 -18.83 -6.43 -1.48
N LYS A 524 -17.96 -6.89 -2.38
CA LYS A 524 -17.25 -6.03 -3.33
C LYS A 524 -18.16 -5.56 -4.48
N LEU A 525 -19.31 -6.19 -4.67
CA LEU A 525 -20.31 -5.76 -5.65
C LEU A 525 -20.86 -4.37 -5.30
N ARG A 526 -21.27 -4.15 -4.04
CA ARG A 526 -21.73 -2.82 -3.60
C ARG A 526 -20.63 -1.76 -3.67
N VAL A 527 -19.37 -2.12 -3.38
CA VAL A 527 -18.22 -1.21 -3.58
C VAL A 527 -18.11 -0.81 -5.05
N GLY A 528 -18.09 -1.77 -5.97
CA GLY A 528 -18.00 -1.51 -7.41
C GLY A 528 -19.16 -0.68 -7.95
N GLN A 529 -20.39 -0.94 -7.49
CA GLN A 529 -21.57 -0.15 -7.85
C GLN A 529 -21.45 1.31 -7.38
N ARG A 530 -20.98 1.54 -6.14
CA ARG A 530 -20.77 2.89 -5.61
C ARG A 530 -19.67 3.63 -6.37
N LEU A 531 -18.56 2.96 -6.70
CA LEU A 531 -17.52 3.50 -7.56
C LEU A 531 -18.06 3.87 -8.96
N ALA A 532 -18.90 3.01 -9.56
CA ALA A 532 -19.50 3.30 -10.86
C ALA A 532 -20.45 4.51 -10.83
N LEU A 533 -21.22 4.71 -9.75
CA LEU A 533 -22.02 5.92 -9.57
C LEU A 533 -21.16 7.18 -9.53
N LEU A 534 -20.04 7.13 -8.80
CA LEU A 534 -19.11 8.26 -8.72
C LEU A 534 -18.44 8.54 -10.06
N ALA A 535 -18.00 7.50 -10.77
CA ALA A 535 -17.47 7.60 -12.12
C ALA A 535 -18.48 8.29 -13.05
N ARG A 536 -19.74 7.83 -13.07
CA ARG A 536 -20.84 8.43 -13.86
C ARG A 536 -21.02 9.92 -13.58
N LYS A 537 -21.04 10.30 -12.30
CA LYS A 537 -21.16 11.71 -11.90
C LYS A 537 -19.95 12.54 -12.32
N LEU A 538 -18.74 12.09 -11.99
CA LEU A 538 -17.52 12.91 -12.05
C LEU A 538 -16.79 12.85 -13.39
N ALA A 539 -16.74 11.67 -14.01
CA ALA A 539 -16.00 11.41 -15.25
C ALA A 539 -16.88 11.44 -16.50
N TYR A 540 -18.19 11.16 -16.36
CA TYR A 540 -19.17 11.17 -17.45
C TYR A 540 -20.14 12.35 -17.39
N GLY A 541 -20.08 13.18 -16.35
CA GLY A 541 -20.81 14.44 -16.28
C GLY A 541 -22.30 14.29 -15.97
N GLU A 542 -22.72 13.18 -15.37
CA GLU A 542 -24.11 12.98 -14.93
C GLU A 542 -24.41 13.81 -13.66
N ALA A 543 -24.50 15.13 -13.82
CA ALA A 543 -24.52 16.10 -12.71
C ALA A 543 -25.65 15.90 -11.69
N GLY A 544 -26.82 15.41 -12.13
CA GLY A 544 -27.98 15.15 -11.27
C GLY A 544 -27.94 13.81 -10.52
N LEU A 545 -26.92 12.99 -10.75
CA LEU A 545 -26.80 11.68 -10.11
C LEU A 545 -26.38 11.83 -8.65
N VAL A 546 -27.17 11.26 -7.74
CA VAL A 546 -26.78 11.08 -6.34
C VAL A 546 -25.86 9.86 -6.25
N ALA A 547 -24.55 10.13 -6.17
CA ALA A 547 -23.50 9.12 -6.27
C ALA A 547 -22.80 8.78 -4.94
N SER A 548 -23.10 9.55 -3.88
CA SER A 548 -22.62 9.33 -2.51
C SER A 548 -23.79 9.38 -1.55
N GLY A 549 -23.60 8.81 -0.36
CA GLY A 549 -24.57 8.96 0.72
C GLY A 549 -24.42 10.29 1.46
N PRO A 550 -25.33 10.60 2.40
CA PRO A 550 -25.37 11.89 3.06
C PRO A 550 -24.04 12.29 3.71
N ALA A 551 -23.58 13.50 3.42
CA ALA A 551 -22.38 14.10 3.99
C ALA A 551 -22.73 15.32 4.87
N PRO A 552 -21.99 15.55 5.96
CA PRO A 552 -22.25 16.67 6.85
C PRO A 552 -21.87 18.00 6.20
N LEU A 553 -22.73 19.01 6.34
CA LEU A 553 -22.47 20.39 5.93
C LEU A 553 -22.13 21.29 7.11
N SER A 554 -22.89 21.18 8.21
CA SER A 554 -22.69 22.03 9.40
C SER A 554 -23.27 21.39 10.67
N ALA A 555 -22.79 21.85 11.81
CA ALA A 555 -23.36 21.58 13.13
C ALA A 555 -23.50 22.91 13.89
N ARG A 556 -24.62 23.12 14.57
CA ARG A 556 -24.88 24.36 15.33
C ARG A 556 -25.69 24.11 16.60
N GLY A 557 -25.36 24.84 17.66
CA GLY A 557 -26.18 24.87 18.87
C GLY A 557 -27.50 25.62 18.65
N GLU A 558 -28.60 25.05 19.12
CA GLU A 558 -29.93 25.65 19.16
C GLU A 558 -30.58 25.37 20.53
N GLY A 559 -30.36 26.24 21.51
CA GLY A 559 -30.90 26.07 22.86
C GLY A 559 -30.44 24.76 23.49
N ALA A 560 -31.37 23.85 23.78
CA ALA A 560 -31.09 22.53 24.36
C ALA A 560 -30.80 21.44 23.30
N SER A 561 -30.51 21.83 22.06
CA SER A 561 -30.24 20.90 20.96
C SER A 561 -29.00 21.29 20.18
N VAL A 562 -28.39 20.31 19.52
CA VAL A 562 -27.43 20.52 18.43
C VAL A 562 -28.10 20.08 17.14
N VAL A 563 -28.10 20.92 16.12
CA VAL A 563 -28.64 20.60 14.80
C VAL A 563 -27.52 20.37 13.81
N VAL A 564 -27.51 19.19 13.22
CA VAL A 564 -26.61 18.82 12.12
C VAL A 564 -27.38 18.94 10.83
N THR A 565 -26.81 19.60 9.83
CA THR A 565 -27.37 19.62 8.47
C THR A 565 -26.49 18.79 7.55
N LEU A 566 -27.10 17.88 6.79
CA LEU A 566 -26.45 17.10 5.75
C LEU A 566 -26.86 17.62 4.36
N ASP A 567 -26.14 17.19 3.32
CA ASP A 567 -26.32 17.64 1.94
C ASP A 567 -27.50 17.00 1.20
N GLN A 568 -28.21 16.08 1.85
CA GLN A 568 -29.36 15.38 1.26
C GLN A 568 -30.35 14.90 2.33
N PRO A 569 -31.62 14.62 1.95
CA PRO A 569 -32.61 14.06 2.85
C PRO A 569 -32.20 12.69 3.41
N LEU A 570 -32.63 12.43 4.64
CA LEU A 570 -32.21 11.29 5.44
C LEU A 570 -33.35 10.30 5.64
N VAL A 571 -32.98 9.03 5.74
CA VAL A 571 -33.85 7.89 6.01
C VAL A 571 -33.24 7.10 7.16
N VAL A 572 -34.05 6.79 8.18
CA VAL A 572 -33.66 5.92 9.29
C VAL A 572 -34.23 4.53 9.02
N TYR A 573 -33.37 3.51 9.01
CA TYR A 573 -33.79 2.12 8.84
C TYR A 573 -33.86 1.38 10.18
N GLY A 574 -34.84 0.48 10.31
CA GLY A 574 -34.91 -0.49 11.42
C GLY A 574 -35.15 0.10 12.82
N ALA A 575 -35.36 1.41 12.97
CA ALA A 575 -35.65 2.07 14.24
C ALA A 575 -36.38 3.40 14.05
N ALA A 576 -36.91 3.96 15.14
CA ALA A 576 -37.55 5.28 15.16
C ALA A 576 -36.56 6.46 15.22
N ARG A 577 -35.29 6.20 15.56
CA ARG A 577 -34.26 7.22 15.79
C ARG A 577 -32.94 6.83 15.11
N PRO A 578 -32.14 7.80 14.63
CA PRO A 578 -30.81 7.52 14.15
C PRO A 578 -29.88 7.11 15.30
N ALA A 579 -29.01 6.14 15.04
CA ALA A 579 -27.97 5.66 15.95
C ALA A 579 -26.61 6.26 15.60
N GLY A 580 -25.67 6.19 16.56
CA GLY A 580 -24.25 6.49 16.32
C GLY A 580 -23.88 7.97 16.37
N PHE A 581 -24.77 8.86 16.83
CA PHE A 581 -24.45 10.26 17.11
C PHE A 581 -23.87 10.44 18.50
N GLU A 582 -22.78 11.20 18.60
CA GLU A 582 -22.14 11.56 19.85
C GLU A 582 -21.99 13.08 19.95
N LEU A 583 -22.25 13.62 21.14
CA LEU A 583 -21.85 14.98 21.50
C LEU A 583 -20.67 14.92 22.46
N CYS A 584 -19.67 15.75 22.21
CA CYS A 584 -18.45 15.81 22.99
C CYS A 584 -18.24 17.20 23.56
N ASP A 585 -17.86 17.26 24.85
CA ASP A 585 -17.27 18.45 25.47
C ASP A 585 -15.73 18.27 25.58
N ALA A 586 -15.07 19.12 26.37
CA ALA A 586 -13.62 19.06 26.55
C ALA A 586 -13.13 17.79 27.27
N ALA A 587 -14.00 17.08 27.99
CA ALA A 587 -13.64 15.94 28.83
C ALA A 587 -14.16 14.60 28.29
N VAL A 588 -15.41 14.55 27.79
CA VAL A 588 -16.08 13.30 27.43
C VAL A 588 -16.97 13.43 26.20
N CYS A 589 -17.12 12.31 25.49
CA CYS A 589 -18.14 12.12 24.47
C CYS A 589 -19.27 11.23 25.01
N ARG A 590 -20.52 11.51 24.62
CA ARG A 590 -21.70 10.71 24.98
C ARG A 590 -22.54 10.44 23.74
N PHE A 591 -23.03 9.20 23.58
CA PHE A 591 -24.09 8.92 22.62
C PHE A 591 -25.34 9.72 22.97
N VAL A 592 -25.99 10.28 21.95
CA VAL A 592 -27.19 11.10 22.12
C VAL A 592 -28.30 10.67 21.16
N ASP A 593 -29.53 10.85 21.61
CA ASP A 593 -30.71 10.65 20.78
C ASP A 593 -30.88 11.79 19.78
N GLY A 594 -31.34 11.43 18.58
CA GLY A 594 -31.66 12.36 17.51
C GLY A 594 -33.06 12.19 16.93
N THR A 595 -33.54 13.23 16.27
CA THR A 595 -34.71 13.17 15.37
C THR A 595 -34.32 13.69 14.00
N VAL A 596 -34.73 12.96 12.95
CA VAL A 596 -34.49 13.36 11.56
C VAL A 596 -35.59 14.32 11.10
N GLU A 597 -35.18 15.46 10.54
CA GLU A 597 -36.03 16.52 9.99
C GLU A 597 -35.56 16.85 8.56
N GLY A 598 -35.99 16.07 7.57
CA GLY A 598 -35.55 16.21 6.19
C GLY A 598 -34.06 15.88 6.03
N ALA A 599 -33.24 16.90 5.78
CA ALA A 599 -31.77 16.78 5.69
C ALA A 599 -31.06 17.09 7.02
N ALA A 600 -31.80 17.41 8.08
CA ALA A 600 -31.24 17.75 9.38
C ALA A 600 -31.43 16.63 10.41
N VAL A 601 -30.52 16.55 11.38
CA VAL A 601 -30.69 15.76 12.59
C VAL A 601 -30.62 16.69 13.80
N ARG A 602 -31.69 16.72 14.59
CA ARG A 602 -31.77 17.44 15.86
C ARG A 602 -31.40 16.50 17.00
N LEU A 603 -30.31 16.81 17.69
CA LEU A 603 -29.75 16.00 18.78
C LEU A 603 -30.02 16.67 20.12
N ALA A 604 -30.47 15.89 21.11
CA ALA A 604 -30.67 16.41 22.46
C ALA A 604 -29.33 16.60 23.18
N VAL A 605 -29.10 17.79 23.75
CA VAL A 605 -27.90 18.05 24.56
C VAL A 605 -28.11 17.45 25.96
N PRO A 606 -27.23 16.55 26.43
CA PRO A 606 -27.31 16.02 27.79
C PRO A 606 -27.24 17.13 28.84
N THR A 607 -28.00 16.99 29.94
CA THR A 607 -27.98 17.97 31.03
C THR A 607 -26.56 18.19 31.57
N GLY A 608 -26.14 19.45 31.64
CA GLY A 608 -24.82 19.85 32.12
C GLY A 608 -23.69 19.71 31.12
N MET A 609 -23.96 19.29 29.88
CA MET A 609 -22.97 19.23 28.81
C MET A 609 -22.98 20.54 28.00
N THR A 610 -21.78 21.06 27.72
CA THR A 610 -21.56 22.15 26.75
C THR A 610 -20.78 21.56 25.58
N PRO A 611 -21.47 21.04 24.55
CA PRO A 611 -20.81 20.31 23.48
C PRO A 611 -20.04 21.27 22.57
N THR A 612 -18.78 20.94 22.31
CA THR A 612 -17.90 21.66 21.37
C THR A 612 -17.72 20.89 20.08
N LYS A 613 -18.03 19.59 20.07
CA LYS A 613 -17.93 18.74 18.88
C LYS A 613 -19.10 17.78 18.79
N ILE A 614 -19.33 17.35 17.56
CA ILE A 614 -20.21 16.25 17.23
C ILE A 614 -19.46 15.20 16.42
N ARG A 615 -19.77 13.94 16.71
CA ARG A 615 -19.34 12.80 15.90
C ARG A 615 -20.54 11.98 15.44
N TYR A 616 -20.40 11.37 14.26
CA TYR A 616 -21.33 10.37 13.75
C TYR A 616 -20.56 9.14 13.29
N ALA A 617 -21.00 7.96 13.76
CA ALA A 617 -20.41 6.66 13.46
C ALA A 617 -18.88 6.61 13.74
N TRP A 618 -18.48 7.19 14.88
CA TRP A 618 -17.07 7.32 15.28
C TRP A 618 -16.58 6.12 16.10
N ALA A 619 -16.48 4.99 15.42
CA ALA A 619 -15.89 3.78 15.97
C ALA A 619 -15.23 2.97 14.87
N ASP A 620 -14.44 1.98 15.27
CA ASP A 620 -13.83 0.96 14.42
C ASP A 620 -14.94 0.21 13.63
N SER A 621 -15.92 -0.32 14.36
CA SER A 621 -17.15 -0.91 13.81
C SER A 621 -18.40 -0.24 14.38
N PRO A 622 -18.86 0.89 13.82
CA PRO A 622 -20.01 1.62 14.34
C PRO A 622 -21.33 0.93 13.98
N VAL A 623 -22.32 1.01 14.88
CA VAL A 623 -23.71 0.69 14.54
C VAL A 623 -24.32 1.91 13.85
N MET A 624 -24.82 1.70 12.63
CA MET A 624 -25.45 2.77 11.86
C MET A 624 -26.74 2.33 11.20
N ASN A 625 -27.66 3.29 11.11
CA ASN A 625 -28.97 3.09 10.50
C ASN A 625 -29.47 4.33 9.74
N LEU A 626 -28.58 5.30 9.48
CA LEU A 626 -28.90 6.54 8.78
C LEU A 626 -28.38 6.50 7.34
N PHE A 627 -29.27 6.69 6.39
CA PHE A 627 -29.03 6.55 4.96
C PHE A 627 -29.67 7.71 4.19
N GLY A 628 -29.29 7.86 2.92
CA GLY A 628 -30.02 8.70 1.98
C GLY A 628 -31.25 8.01 1.39
N THR A 629 -32.09 8.77 0.68
CA THR A 629 -33.23 8.23 -0.07
C THR A 629 -32.85 7.24 -1.18
N THR A 630 -31.58 7.27 -1.61
CA THR A 630 -31.01 6.31 -2.58
C THR A 630 -30.49 5.02 -1.96
N GLY A 631 -30.58 4.87 -0.63
CA GLY A 631 -30.04 3.70 0.09
C GLY A 631 -28.52 3.73 0.29
N LEU A 632 -27.85 4.83 -0.02
CA LEU A 632 -26.42 5.02 0.29
C LEU A 632 -26.25 5.46 1.76
N PRO A 633 -25.29 4.90 2.52
CA PRO A 633 -25.13 5.18 3.94
C PRO A 633 -24.64 6.62 4.19
N ALA A 634 -25.12 7.25 5.26
CA ALA A 634 -24.55 8.50 5.73
C ALA A 634 -23.07 8.30 6.09
N THR A 635 -22.23 9.23 5.67
CA THR A 635 -20.78 9.12 5.84
C THR A 635 -20.38 9.44 7.28
N PRO A 636 -19.49 8.65 7.93
CA PRO A 636 -18.94 8.98 9.25
C PRO A 636 -18.19 10.31 9.26
N PHE A 637 -18.31 11.07 10.35
CA PHE A 637 -17.66 12.38 10.48
C PHE A 637 -17.41 12.82 11.92
N GLU A 638 -16.55 13.83 12.06
CA GLU A 638 -16.47 14.74 13.19
C GLU A 638 -16.58 16.18 12.68
N LEU A 639 -17.35 17.02 13.38
CA LEU A 639 -17.43 18.46 13.16
C LEU A 639 -17.28 19.21 14.49
N GLU A 640 -16.67 20.39 14.44
CA GLU A 640 -16.74 21.37 15.52
C GLU A 640 -18.14 22.01 15.56
N ILE A 641 -18.58 22.38 16.75
CA ILE A 641 -19.80 23.15 17.00
C ILE A 641 -19.36 24.59 17.30
N PRO A 642 -19.62 25.55 16.39
CA PRO A 642 -19.20 26.94 16.54
C PRO A 642 -19.82 27.67 17.73
#